data_AF-A0A5C2SGY8-F1
#
_entry.id   AF-A0A5C2SGY8-F1
#
_cell.length_a   1.000
_cell.length_b   1.000
_cell.length_c   1.000
_cell.angle_alpha   90.00
_cell.angle_beta   90.00
_cell.angle_gamma   90.00
#
_symmetry.space_group_name_H-M   'P 1'
#
loop_
_entity.id
_entity.type
_entity.pdbx_description
1 polymer ?
#
loop_
_entity_poly.entity_id
_entity_poly.type
_entity_poly.pdbx_seq_one_letter_code
_entity_poly.pdbx_strand_id
1 'polypeptide(L)'
;MEDFTAFVSWPSAPLTNRLVLDALSSVTPPPSIIDSLPKDISNAPRRLLQWATYDALDHDLTFSHDPTSKVLSSSYVIRKALIRKHFLSRCIHNYLTKHPESTLSRGVPKTWELELSFADELDELWSDDLYDLSEEIEKGNPLKWWILKPGMADRGMGLRLFHTKEDLEAIFQEFEQNSDSEPEDEEAGDEGGRDTAVVTSQLRHFVIQEYLAKPLLLDPEEIPLNGATKPAVRDLHGHKFHLRVYCVASGAIKVYMYDRILALFSAVPYKHPSKQSGEGKNVGELDLAAHLTNTSLQQERGEEGVRLLDELIGCHIVSAPHAPLRRQPLPPRAMGVAMDPETMRAARKNQAELAQETQYPTLTPEDIENLKHQVSEVLAETFKAAVEMSVHFQVCLSPLPNAFELYGIDFVVTHDAGKFQVNLLEVNSEPAIELTGPRLTWILEDLFKAIAKTCVEPFFSKEPAPVDWKVGGTRENLRLSLDMQVRGAQGCCHIRMSRVQRVGSRAANDDNMSSNTSNVLFDDIFTINAIDKEGKKFDRVSRLYAHSKNYDMELTLDYNIELFPLQSGQSFALALASSLSRIPQGVSGAVEDEEKDRDVWRPDAKGRRGLDDDYEYVMYGKVYRFDGGSAEVVTAYASFGGLLMSLTGSHRHMTNIVLGDPVFILLRR
;
A
#
# COMPACT_ATOMS: atom_id res chain seq x y z
N MET A 1 26.84 -24.50 -2.29
CA MET A 1 25.44 -24.80 -1.92
C MET A 1 25.20 -26.29 -1.79
N GLU A 2 24.03 -26.66 -1.29
CA GLU A 2 23.40 -27.97 -1.54
C GLU A 2 22.34 -27.82 -2.63
N ASP A 3 22.07 -28.90 -3.38
CA ASP A 3 21.10 -28.88 -4.47
C ASP A 3 19.70 -28.51 -3.95
N PHE A 4 19.00 -27.62 -4.66
CA PHE A 4 17.66 -27.16 -4.32
C PHE A 4 16.79 -27.00 -5.58
N THR A 5 15.48 -27.01 -5.37
CA THR A 5 14.49 -26.80 -6.43
C THR A 5 13.97 -25.37 -6.38
N ALA A 6 13.81 -24.74 -7.53
CA ALA A 6 13.31 -23.37 -7.66
C ALA A 6 11.99 -23.37 -8.43
N PHE A 7 10.90 -23.06 -7.74
CA PHE A 7 9.62 -22.73 -8.35
C PHE A 7 9.63 -21.28 -8.83
N VAL A 8 9.40 -21.08 -10.13
CA VAL A 8 9.41 -19.75 -10.77
C VAL A 8 8.12 -19.60 -11.56
N SER A 9 7.37 -18.52 -11.30
CA SER A 9 6.13 -18.23 -12.02
C SER A 9 5.85 -16.73 -12.06
N TRP A 10 5.89 -16.16 -13.26
CA TRP A 10 5.68 -14.73 -13.54
C TRP A 10 4.80 -14.55 -14.79
N PRO A 11 3.52 -14.97 -14.74
CA PRO A 11 2.65 -15.06 -15.91
C PRO A 11 2.41 -13.70 -16.58
N SER A 12 2.31 -12.62 -15.79
CA SER A 12 2.03 -11.26 -16.26
C SER A 12 3.27 -10.41 -16.52
N ALA A 13 4.48 -10.93 -16.30
CA ALA A 13 5.73 -10.15 -16.32
C ALA A 13 6.87 -10.96 -16.99
N PRO A 14 6.87 -11.09 -18.34
CA PRO A 14 7.82 -11.94 -19.05
C PRO A 14 9.28 -11.46 -18.93
N LEU A 15 9.51 -10.15 -18.76
CA LEU A 15 10.86 -9.64 -18.50
C LEU A 15 11.37 -10.10 -17.14
N THR A 16 10.56 -9.96 -16.09
CA THR A 16 10.87 -10.45 -14.73
C THR A 16 11.17 -11.94 -14.75
N ASN A 17 10.38 -12.74 -15.48
CA ASN A 17 10.61 -14.18 -15.62
C ASN A 17 12.02 -14.47 -16.16
N ARG A 18 12.41 -13.81 -17.27
CA ARG A 18 13.75 -13.97 -17.86
C ARG A 18 14.84 -13.58 -16.86
N LEU A 19 14.71 -12.45 -16.19
CA LEU A 19 15.69 -11.94 -15.23
C LEU A 19 15.91 -12.89 -14.05
N VAL A 20 14.84 -13.50 -13.53
CA VAL A 20 14.90 -14.51 -12.46
C VAL A 20 15.62 -15.77 -12.95
N LEU A 21 15.28 -16.28 -14.13
CA LEU A 21 15.92 -17.47 -14.72
C LEU A 21 17.41 -17.22 -15.00
N ASP A 22 17.76 -16.07 -15.57
CA ASP A 22 19.14 -15.65 -15.83
C ASP A 22 19.94 -15.53 -14.52
N ALA A 23 19.34 -14.99 -13.45
CA ALA A 23 19.96 -14.90 -12.13
C ALA A 23 20.18 -16.28 -11.48
N LEU A 24 19.19 -17.17 -11.54
CA LEU A 24 19.31 -18.54 -11.02
C LEU A 24 20.34 -19.36 -11.78
N SER A 25 20.54 -19.11 -13.09
CA SER A 25 21.60 -19.75 -13.88
C SER A 25 23.01 -19.38 -13.41
N SER A 26 23.17 -18.23 -12.73
CA SER A 26 24.46 -17.77 -12.20
C SER A 26 24.83 -18.37 -10.84
N VAL A 27 23.87 -18.99 -10.14
CA VAL A 27 24.07 -19.67 -8.85
C VAL A 27 24.79 -21.00 -9.07
N THR A 28 25.74 -21.35 -8.19
CA THR A 28 26.54 -22.59 -8.33
C THR A 28 26.38 -23.54 -7.12
N PRO A 29 25.88 -24.79 -7.32
CA PRO A 29 25.32 -25.34 -8.56
C PRO A 29 23.97 -24.71 -8.95
N PRO A 30 23.59 -24.73 -10.24
CA PRO A 30 22.30 -24.21 -10.69
C PRO A 30 21.15 -25.09 -10.17
N PRO A 31 20.03 -24.50 -9.72
CA PRO A 31 18.89 -25.25 -9.16
C PRO A 31 18.06 -25.94 -10.23
N SER A 32 17.29 -26.96 -9.83
CA SER A 32 16.27 -27.55 -10.69
C SER A 32 15.04 -26.63 -10.75
N ILE A 33 14.78 -26.02 -11.91
CA ILE A 33 13.67 -25.09 -12.08
C ILE A 33 12.36 -25.85 -12.37
N ILE A 34 11.24 -25.40 -11.79
CA ILE A 34 9.89 -25.93 -12.02
C ILE A 34 8.89 -24.77 -12.22
N ASP A 35 7.98 -24.93 -13.17
CA ASP A 35 6.97 -23.90 -13.52
C ASP A 35 5.64 -24.08 -12.75
N SER A 36 5.49 -25.17 -12.00
CA SER A 36 4.34 -25.47 -11.13
C SER A 36 4.78 -26.34 -9.96
N LEU A 37 4.12 -26.19 -8.81
CA LEU A 37 4.39 -26.96 -7.60
C LEU A 37 3.71 -28.36 -7.65
N PRO A 38 4.47 -29.46 -7.73
CA PRO A 38 3.90 -30.81 -7.66
C PRO A 38 3.43 -31.10 -6.23
N LYS A 39 2.36 -31.89 -6.10
CA LYS A 39 1.80 -32.29 -4.79
C LYS A 39 2.82 -32.97 -3.88
N ASP A 40 3.77 -33.71 -4.45
CA ASP A 40 4.84 -34.38 -3.68
C ASP A 40 5.82 -33.38 -3.03
N ILE A 41 6.06 -32.23 -3.67
CA ILE A 41 6.93 -31.16 -3.15
C ILE A 41 6.18 -30.31 -2.12
N SER A 42 4.88 -30.06 -2.34
CA SER A 42 4.01 -29.41 -1.34
C SER A 42 3.89 -30.24 -0.06
N ASN A 43 3.79 -31.56 -0.16
CA ASN A 43 3.68 -32.45 1.01
C ASN A 43 5.00 -32.67 1.78
N ALA A 44 6.16 -32.48 1.15
CA ALA A 44 7.47 -32.72 1.77
C ALA A 44 8.59 -31.83 1.18
N PRO A 45 8.50 -30.49 1.33
CA PRO A 45 9.47 -29.57 0.75
C PRO A 45 10.82 -29.72 1.47
N ARG A 46 11.81 -30.36 0.84
CA ARG A 46 13.16 -30.46 1.43
C ARG A 46 13.93 -29.14 1.31
N ARG A 47 14.07 -28.64 0.09
CA ARG A 47 14.88 -27.46 -0.29
C ARG A 47 14.20 -26.78 -1.47
N LEU A 48 13.37 -25.79 -1.19
CA LEU A 48 12.50 -25.13 -2.16
C LEU A 48 12.72 -23.63 -2.11
N LEU A 49 13.11 -23.04 -3.23
CA LEU A 49 12.98 -21.62 -3.48
C LEU A 49 11.64 -21.38 -4.19
N GLN A 50 10.80 -20.49 -3.68
CA GLN A 50 9.63 -19.96 -4.36
C GLN A 50 9.96 -18.53 -4.82
N TRP A 51 10.21 -18.33 -6.11
CA TRP A 51 10.49 -17.02 -6.70
C TRP A 51 9.46 -16.68 -7.78
N ALA A 52 8.27 -16.27 -7.32
CA ALA A 52 7.07 -16.07 -8.13
C ALA A 52 6.29 -14.82 -7.69
N THR A 53 5.25 -14.44 -8.44
CA THR A 53 4.29 -13.40 -8.03
C THR A 53 3.57 -13.76 -6.74
N TYR A 54 3.14 -12.76 -5.96
CA TYR A 54 2.51 -12.99 -4.65
C TYR A 54 1.32 -13.94 -4.67
N ASP A 55 0.48 -13.88 -5.71
CA ASP A 55 -0.70 -14.74 -5.86
C ASP A 55 -0.36 -16.18 -6.26
N ALA A 56 0.84 -16.42 -6.79
CA ALA A 56 1.33 -17.75 -7.18
C ALA A 56 2.16 -18.44 -6.09
N LEU A 57 2.61 -17.70 -5.06
CA LEU A 57 3.36 -18.24 -3.93
C LEU A 57 2.45 -19.09 -3.02
N ASP A 58 2.94 -20.26 -2.61
CA ASP A 58 2.32 -21.01 -1.53
C ASP A 58 2.82 -20.44 -0.18
N HIS A 59 1.97 -19.58 0.39
CA HIS A 59 2.23 -18.93 1.68
C HIS A 59 2.22 -19.95 2.83
N ASP A 60 1.41 -21.01 2.76
CA ASP A 60 1.33 -22.04 3.82
C ASP A 60 2.64 -22.84 3.92
N LEU A 61 3.29 -23.15 2.80
CA LEU A 61 4.65 -23.73 2.81
C LEU A 61 5.67 -22.78 3.46
N THR A 62 5.46 -21.47 3.35
CA THR A 62 6.31 -20.44 4.00
C THR A 62 6.06 -20.38 5.51
N PHE A 63 4.86 -20.70 5.99
CA PHE A 63 4.58 -20.86 7.43
C PHE A 63 5.00 -22.22 8.00
N SER A 64 5.32 -23.22 7.16
CA SER A 64 5.52 -24.59 7.61
C SER A 64 6.65 -24.73 8.65
N HIS A 65 6.32 -25.27 9.83
CA HIS A 65 7.24 -25.39 10.96
C HIS A 65 8.11 -26.65 10.93
N ASP A 66 8.26 -27.33 9.79
CA ASP A 66 9.10 -28.54 9.70
C ASP A 66 10.60 -28.15 9.75
N PRO A 67 11.35 -28.49 10.82
CA PRO A 67 12.76 -28.14 10.93
C PRO A 67 13.65 -28.90 9.95
N THR A 68 13.12 -29.89 9.22
CA THR A 68 13.82 -30.59 8.13
C THR A 68 13.59 -29.95 6.77
N SER A 69 12.67 -28.97 6.69
CA SER A 69 12.37 -28.20 5.49
C SER A 69 13.19 -26.91 5.42
N LYS A 70 13.71 -26.60 4.22
CA LYS A 70 14.23 -25.29 3.85
C LYS A 70 13.41 -24.73 2.68
N VAL A 71 12.28 -24.10 2.98
CA VAL A 71 11.59 -23.21 2.02
C VAL A 71 12.21 -21.81 2.10
N LEU A 72 12.35 -21.11 0.99
CA LEU A 72 12.67 -19.67 0.90
C LEU A 72 11.70 -19.02 -0.08
N SER A 73 11.01 -17.95 0.30
CA SER A 73 10.00 -17.28 -0.54
C SER A 73 10.39 -15.85 -0.92
N SER A 74 10.01 -15.39 -2.11
CA SER A 74 10.32 -14.06 -2.67
C SER A 74 9.38 -12.92 -2.24
N SER A 75 8.54 -13.15 -1.23
CA SER A 75 7.70 -12.14 -0.59
C SER A 75 7.52 -12.46 0.89
N TYR A 76 7.35 -11.41 1.71
CA TYR A 76 6.74 -11.56 3.03
C TYR A 76 5.22 -11.68 2.89
N VAL A 77 4.59 -12.44 3.79
CA VAL A 77 3.12 -12.63 3.78
C VAL A 77 2.41 -11.39 4.29
N ILE A 78 2.82 -10.88 5.46
CA ILE A 78 2.23 -9.69 6.08
C ILE A 78 3.16 -8.51 5.83
N ARG A 79 2.91 -7.81 4.71
CA ARG A 79 3.67 -6.65 4.21
C ARG A 79 2.88 -5.33 4.16
N LYS A 80 1.61 -5.33 4.59
CA LYS A 80 0.67 -4.20 4.41
C LYS A 80 1.10 -2.88 5.07
N ALA A 81 1.93 -2.90 6.11
CA ALA A 81 2.47 -1.69 6.75
C ALA A 81 3.25 -0.79 5.78
N LEU A 82 3.99 -1.40 4.84
CA LEU A 82 4.85 -0.65 3.92
C LEU A 82 4.11 -0.29 2.63
N ILE A 83 3.39 -1.26 2.05
CA ILE A 83 2.93 -1.20 0.66
C ILE A 83 1.59 -0.46 0.45
N ARG A 84 0.91 -0.05 1.53
CA ARG A 84 -0.37 0.68 1.47
C ARG A 84 -0.21 2.06 2.10
N LYS A 85 -0.60 3.11 1.36
CA LYS A 85 -0.28 4.51 1.72
C LYS A 85 -0.81 4.93 3.11
N HIS A 86 -2.03 4.53 3.48
CA HIS A 86 -2.60 4.81 4.81
C HIS A 86 -1.85 4.06 5.92
N PHE A 87 -1.61 2.75 5.78
CA PHE A 87 -0.85 1.98 6.77
C PHE A 87 0.59 2.48 6.92
N LEU A 88 1.24 2.93 5.82
CA LEU A 88 2.57 3.52 5.85
C LEU A 88 2.57 4.86 6.61
N SER A 89 1.58 5.72 6.38
CA SER A 89 1.41 6.98 7.11
C SER A 89 1.25 6.72 8.62
N ARG A 90 0.28 5.88 8.99
CA ARG A 90 0.01 5.48 10.39
C ARG A 90 1.23 4.85 11.07
N CYS A 91 2.01 4.06 10.32
CA CYS A 91 3.25 3.44 10.78
C CYS A 91 4.34 4.47 11.10
N ILE A 92 4.57 5.42 10.19
CA ILE A 92 5.56 6.47 10.37
C ILE A 92 5.15 7.41 11.51
N HIS A 93 3.86 7.79 11.60
CA HIS A 93 3.33 8.62 12.69
C HIS A 93 3.54 7.95 14.06
N ASN A 94 3.11 6.69 14.23
CA ASN A 94 3.27 5.94 15.47
C ASN A 94 4.74 5.76 15.91
N TYR A 95 5.66 5.67 14.95
CA TYR A 95 7.09 5.59 15.23
C TYR A 95 7.67 6.97 15.63
N LEU A 96 7.29 8.05 14.94
CA LEU A 96 7.74 9.41 15.24
C LEU A 96 7.28 9.90 16.62
N THR A 97 6.10 9.49 17.08
CA THR A 97 5.60 9.76 18.44
C THR A 97 6.52 9.19 19.54
N LYS A 98 7.26 8.10 19.24
CA LYS A 98 8.24 7.50 20.15
C LYS A 98 9.66 8.01 19.91
N HIS A 99 10.00 8.27 18.65
CA HIS A 99 11.36 8.61 18.18
C HIS A 99 11.39 9.96 17.44
N PRO A 100 11.13 11.09 18.13
CA PRO A 100 11.00 12.41 17.49
C PRO A 100 12.30 12.92 16.85
N GLU A 101 13.46 12.39 17.24
CA GLU A 101 14.76 12.73 16.63
C GLU A 101 15.09 11.91 15.36
N SER A 102 14.22 10.98 14.94
CA SER A 102 14.44 10.18 13.73
C SER A 102 14.49 11.05 12.46
N THR A 103 15.30 10.62 11.47
CA THR A 103 15.40 11.28 10.15
C THR A 103 14.08 11.30 9.40
N LEU A 104 13.16 10.37 9.69
CA LEU A 104 11.80 10.34 9.14
C LEU A 104 11.02 11.63 9.39
N SER A 105 11.31 12.36 10.48
CA SER A 105 10.65 13.64 10.81
C SER A 105 10.83 14.72 9.73
N ARG A 106 11.86 14.59 8.88
CA ARG A 106 12.15 15.47 7.74
C ARG A 106 12.25 14.70 6.41
N GLY A 107 12.24 13.37 6.49
CA GLY A 107 12.38 12.44 5.38
C GLY A 107 11.05 11.92 4.85
N VAL A 108 9.91 12.40 5.35
CA VAL A 108 8.56 12.01 4.92
C VAL A 108 7.67 13.27 4.93
N PRO A 109 6.90 13.57 3.87
CA PRO A 109 5.95 14.68 3.89
C PRO A 109 4.83 14.43 4.91
N LYS A 110 4.30 15.49 5.53
CA LYS A 110 3.13 15.34 6.41
C LYS A 110 1.99 14.68 5.64
N THR A 111 1.36 13.70 6.27
CA THR A 111 0.37 12.84 5.64
C THR A 111 -0.74 12.56 6.64
N TRP A 112 -1.98 12.80 6.22
CA TRP A 112 -3.21 12.57 6.98
C TRP A 112 -4.00 11.46 6.29
N GLU A 113 -4.57 10.55 7.08
CA GLU A 113 -5.49 9.53 6.59
C GLU A 113 -6.92 10.02 6.73
N LEU A 114 -7.80 9.54 5.86
CA LEU A 114 -9.17 10.00 5.75
C LEU A 114 -10.05 8.81 5.37
N GLU A 115 -11.11 8.57 6.12
CA GLU A 115 -12.13 7.59 5.79
C GLU A 115 -13.47 8.31 5.61
N LEU A 116 -14.05 8.17 4.43
CA LEU A 116 -15.23 8.90 3.97
C LEU A 116 -16.16 7.96 3.20
N SER A 117 -17.45 8.05 3.47
CA SER A 117 -18.52 7.42 2.70
C SER A 117 -19.19 8.42 1.76
N PHE A 118 -19.39 9.67 2.22
CA PHE A 118 -20.08 10.74 1.48
C PHE A 118 -19.42 12.11 1.72
N ALA A 119 -19.47 13.02 0.74
CA ALA A 119 -18.83 14.33 0.81
C ALA A 119 -19.31 15.20 2.00
N ASP A 120 -20.58 15.05 2.40
CA ASP A 120 -21.19 15.77 3.53
C ASP A 120 -20.54 15.44 4.89
N GLU A 121 -19.89 14.27 5.03
CA GLU A 121 -19.19 13.86 6.26
C GLU A 121 -17.86 14.63 6.47
N LEU A 122 -17.37 15.35 5.45
CA LEU A 122 -16.10 16.07 5.49
C LEU A 122 -16.09 17.20 6.55
N ASP A 123 -17.24 17.83 6.83
CA ASP A 123 -17.39 18.87 7.86
C ASP A 123 -17.16 18.31 9.29
N GLU A 124 -17.57 17.07 9.55
CA GLU A 124 -17.30 16.41 10.83
C GLU A 124 -15.81 16.10 10.96
N LEU A 125 -15.19 15.61 9.88
CA LEU A 125 -13.77 15.24 9.84
C LEU A 125 -12.84 16.46 9.95
N TRP A 126 -13.23 17.65 9.45
CA TRP A 126 -12.51 18.91 9.70
C TRP A 126 -12.42 19.29 11.18
N SER A 127 -13.35 18.79 12.00
CA SER A 127 -13.44 19.09 13.43
C SER A 127 -12.70 18.07 14.32
N ASP A 128 -12.45 16.87 13.82
CA ASP A 128 -11.78 15.76 14.54
C ASP A 128 -10.45 15.38 13.85
N ASP A 129 -10.42 14.33 13.01
CA ASP A 129 -9.20 13.77 12.40
C ASP A 129 -8.37 14.78 11.55
N LEU A 130 -9.02 15.73 10.89
CA LEU A 130 -8.37 16.75 10.05
C LEU A 130 -8.15 18.09 10.76
N TYR A 131 -8.34 18.18 12.09
CA TYR A 131 -8.16 19.45 12.83
C TYR A 131 -6.77 20.09 12.61
N ASP A 132 -5.69 19.30 12.65
CA ASP A 132 -4.33 19.77 12.39
C ASP A 132 -4.15 20.33 10.97
N LEU A 133 -4.81 19.71 9.98
CA LEU A 133 -4.78 20.13 8.58
C LEU A 133 -5.62 21.41 8.37
N SER A 134 -6.79 21.46 9.01
CA SER A 134 -7.68 22.62 9.08
C SER A 134 -6.93 23.86 9.55
N GLU A 135 -6.19 23.77 10.67
CA GLU A 135 -5.35 24.89 11.12
C GLU A 135 -4.21 25.24 10.13
N GLU A 136 -3.62 24.26 9.44
CA GLU A 136 -2.54 24.54 8.46
C GLU A 136 -3.05 25.26 7.21
N ILE A 137 -4.28 24.96 6.77
CA ILE A 137 -4.95 25.64 5.65
C ILE A 137 -5.37 27.06 6.07
N GLU A 138 -5.97 27.22 7.26
CA GLU A 138 -6.43 28.52 7.77
C GLU A 138 -5.30 29.54 8.01
N LYS A 139 -4.06 29.07 8.21
CA LYS A 139 -2.85 29.93 8.22
C LYS A 139 -2.58 30.61 6.87
N GLY A 140 -3.29 30.24 5.80
CA GLY A 140 -3.41 31.01 4.56
C GLY A 140 -2.11 31.13 3.75
N ASN A 141 -1.20 30.16 3.86
CA ASN A 141 0.09 30.22 3.18
C ASN A 141 -0.08 29.90 1.66
N PRO A 142 0.16 30.87 0.74
CA PRO A 142 -0.08 30.66 -0.69
C PRO A 142 0.94 29.71 -1.35
N LEU A 143 2.03 29.37 -0.67
CA LEU A 143 3.08 28.47 -1.16
C LEU A 143 2.89 27.02 -0.70
N LYS A 144 1.97 26.75 0.24
CA LYS A 144 1.72 25.39 0.73
C LYS A 144 0.52 24.80 0.00
N TRP A 145 0.70 23.59 -0.53
CA TRP A 145 -0.29 22.86 -1.32
C TRP A 145 -0.39 21.43 -0.78
N TRP A 146 -1.49 20.76 -1.09
CA TRP A 146 -1.73 19.38 -0.70
C TRP A 146 -2.14 18.54 -1.92
N ILE A 147 -1.86 17.25 -1.86
CA ILE A 147 -2.28 16.26 -2.85
C ILE A 147 -3.19 15.23 -2.19
N LEU A 148 -4.40 15.10 -2.73
CA LEU A 148 -5.32 14.02 -2.39
C LEU A 148 -4.91 12.77 -3.18
N LYS A 149 -4.76 11.65 -2.48
CA LYS A 149 -4.40 10.34 -3.03
C LYS A 149 -5.46 9.30 -2.63
N PRO A 150 -6.20 8.70 -3.57
CA PRO A 150 -7.13 7.63 -3.22
C PRO A 150 -6.37 6.36 -2.80
N GLY A 151 -6.84 5.66 -1.77
CA GLY A 151 -6.10 4.57 -1.13
C GLY A 151 -6.00 3.27 -1.93
N MET A 152 -6.84 3.09 -2.96
CA MET A 152 -6.85 1.93 -3.86
C MET A 152 -7.03 2.30 -5.34
N ALA A 153 -6.73 3.55 -5.74
CA ALA A 153 -6.73 3.92 -7.17
C ALA A 153 -5.44 3.49 -7.87
N ASP A 154 -5.58 2.86 -9.04
CA ASP A 154 -4.47 2.46 -9.88
C ASP A 154 -3.87 3.64 -10.67
N ARG A 155 -2.59 3.50 -11.02
CA ARG A 155 -1.85 4.30 -12.03
C ARG A 155 -1.85 5.84 -11.86
N GLY A 156 -2.38 6.38 -10.76
CA GLY A 156 -2.51 7.81 -10.51
C GLY A 156 -3.87 8.41 -10.90
N MET A 157 -4.88 7.57 -11.09
CA MET A 157 -6.28 8.00 -11.19
C MET A 157 -6.74 8.64 -9.87
N GLY A 158 -7.67 9.60 -9.91
CA GLY A 158 -8.19 10.31 -8.72
C GLY A 158 -7.17 11.15 -7.96
N LEU A 159 -5.95 11.35 -8.49
CA LEU A 159 -5.01 12.32 -7.92
C LEU A 159 -5.52 13.74 -8.18
N ARG A 160 -5.61 14.56 -7.12
CA ARG A 160 -6.04 15.96 -7.19
C ARG A 160 -5.13 16.83 -6.32
N LEU A 161 -4.90 18.07 -6.75
CA LEU A 161 -4.13 19.07 -6.00
C LEU A 161 -5.07 20.16 -5.49
N PHE A 162 -4.94 20.53 -4.22
CA PHE A 162 -5.80 21.53 -3.59
C PHE A 162 -5.01 22.52 -2.70
N HIS A 163 -5.61 23.68 -2.47
CA HIS A 163 -5.04 24.77 -1.65
C HIS A 163 -5.95 25.17 -0.48
N THR A 164 -7.26 25.16 -0.67
CA THR A 164 -8.24 25.55 0.35
C THR A 164 -9.19 24.41 0.73
N LYS A 165 -10.06 24.60 1.73
CA LYS A 165 -11.06 23.60 2.15
C LYS A 165 -12.12 23.40 1.07
N GLU A 166 -12.57 24.51 0.47
CA GLU A 166 -13.56 24.56 -0.60
C GLU A 166 -13.05 23.86 -1.87
N ASP A 167 -11.73 23.91 -2.13
CA ASP A 167 -11.13 23.12 -3.22
C ASP A 167 -11.27 21.60 -2.97
N LEU A 168 -11.17 21.15 -1.71
CA LEU A 168 -11.29 19.74 -1.34
C LEU A 168 -12.75 19.27 -1.36
N GLU A 169 -13.67 20.08 -0.86
CA GLU A 169 -15.12 19.85 -0.95
C GLU A 169 -15.57 19.70 -2.41
N ALA A 170 -15.12 20.61 -3.29
CA ALA A 170 -15.40 20.54 -4.72
C ALA A 170 -14.87 19.25 -5.39
N ILE A 171 -13.70 18.76 -4.97
CA ILE A 171 -13.13 17.48 -5.46
C ILE A 171 -14.01 16.29 -5.05
N PHE A 172 -14.51 16.25 -3.81
CA PHE A 172 -15.38 15.15 -3.39
C PHE A 172 -16.76 15.21 -4.07
N GLN A 173 -17.34 16.41 -4.23
CA GLN A 173 -18.58 16.62 -5.00
C GLN A 173 -18.43 16.22 -6.48
N GLU A 174 -17.27 16.47 -7.10
CA GLU A 174 -16.94 15.99 -8.46
C GLU A 174 -16.98 14.46 -8.53
N PHE A 175 -16.36 13.77 -7.57
CA PHE A 175 -16.31 12.31 -7.55
C PHE A 175 -17.68 11.67 -7.28
N GLU A 176 -18.57 12.31 -6.52
CA GLU A 176 -19.94 11.84 -6.31
C GLU A 176 -20.83 12.04 -7.55
N GLN A 177 -20.78 13.22 -8.17
CA GLN A 177 -21.57 13.51 -9.38
C GLN A 177 -21.24 12.55 -10.53
N ASN A 178 -19.97 12.18 -10.68
CA ASN A 178 -19.50 11.19 -11.66
C ASN A 178 -19.81 9.73 -11.25
N SER A 179 -20.33 9.48 -10.04
CA SER A 179 -20.78 8.16 -9.59
C SER A 179 -22.28 7.92 -9.79
N ASP A 180 -23.08 9.00 -9.86
CA ASP A 180 -24.53 8.97 -10.07
C ASP A 180 -24.95 9.01 -11.55
N SER A 181 -24.04 9.35 -12.45
CA SER A 181 -24.26 9.20 -13.90
C SER A 181 -24.30 7.71 -14.28
N GLU A 182 -25.42 7.24 -14.83
CA GLU A 182 -25.47 5.91 -15.44
C GLU A 182 -24.38 5.77 -16.51
N PRO A 183 -23.74 4.60 -16.67
CA PRO A 183 -22.78 4.37 -17.74
C PRO A 183 -23.52 4.36 -19.09
N GLU A 184 -23.59 5.54 -19.74
CA GLU A 184 -24.01 5.62 -21.13
C GLU A 184 -23.06 4.76 -21.98
N ASP A 185 -23.62 3.94 -22.87
CA ASP A 185 -22.87 2.99 -23.68
C ASP A 185 -21.76 3.70 -24.48
N GLU A 186 -20.48 3.42 -24.17
CA GLU A 186 -19.33 3.94 -24.92
C GLU A 186 -19.27 3.33 -26.34
N GLU A 187 -20.08 3.85 -27.27
CA GLU A 187 -19.70 3.83 -28.68
C GLU A 187 -18.47 4.72 -28.87
N ALA A 188 -17.41 4.14 -29.46
CA ALA A 188 -16.08 4.73 -29.52
C ALA A 188 -16.03 6.13 -30.17
N GLY A 189 -15.96 7.18 -29.33
CA GLY A 189 -15.70 8.57 -29.70
C GLY A 189 -14.36 9.05 -29.15
N ASP A 190 -13.38 9.27 -30.04
CA ASP A 190 -12.05 9.79 -29.71
C ASP A 190 -12.08 11.30 -29.46
N GLU A 191 -12.46 11.73 -28.25
CA GLU A 191 -12.18 13.08 -27.74
C GLU A 191 -11.37 13.01 -26.43
N GLY A 192 -10.10 13.43 -26.52
CA GLY A 192 -9.07 13.19 -25.50
C GLY A 192 -9.16 14.02 -24.21
N GLY A 193 -10.28 13.96 -23.50
CA GLY A 193 -10.32 14.19 -22.06
C GLY A 193 -9.78 12.97 -21.33
N ARG A 194 -8.67 13.09 -20.59
CA ARG A 194 -8.23 12.02 -19.67
C ARG A 194 -9.14 12.06 -18.46
N ASP A 195 -10.31 11.42 -18.55
CA ASP A 195 -11.18 11.34 -17.39
C ASP A 195 -10.47 10.56 -16.28
N THR A 196 -10.14 11.28 -15.21
CA THR A 196 -9.44 10.76 -14.04
C THR A 196 -10.37 10.68 -12.83
N ALA A 197 -11.67 10.86 -13.04
CA ALA A 197 -12.70 10.61 -12.04
C ALA A 197 -12.57 9.17 -11.52
N VAL A 198 -12.84 8.99 -10.23
CA VAL A 198 -12.88 7.68 -9.60
C VAL A 198 -14.14 7.59 -8.77
N VAL A 199 -14.88 6.52 -8.96
CA VAL A 199 -16.16 6.27 -8.30
C VAL A 199 -15.95 6.17 -6.78
N THR A 200 -16.47 7.14 -6.03
CA THR A 200 -16.36 7.22 -4.55
C THR A 200 -16.84 5.94 -3.87
N SER A 201 -17.94 5.34 -4.36
CA SER A 201 -18.57 4.16 -3.75
C SER A 201 -17.67 2.92 -3.67
N GLN A 202 -16.56 2.89 -4.41
CA GLN A 202 -15.55 1.82 -4.32
C GLN A 202 -14.36 2.18 -3.42
N LEU A 203 -14.16 3.46 -3.09
CA LEU A 203 -12.98 3.99 -2.39
C LEU A 203 -13.37 4.76 -1.12
N ARG A 204 -13.39 4.05 0.01
CA ARG A 204 -13.64 4.67 1.33
C ARG A 204 -12.43 5.31 1.99
N HIS A 205 -11.20 4.90 1.63
CA HIS A 205 -9.98 5.41 2.25
C HIS A 205 -9.22 6.33 1.30
N PHE A 206 -8.96 7.55 1.76
CA PHE A 206 -8.12 8.55 1.09
C PHE A 206 -6.92 8.91 1.96
N VAL A 207 -5.91 9.50 1.33
CA VAL A 207 -4.70 9.98 1.99
C VAL A 207 -4.40 11.38 1.46
N ILE A 208 -4.42 12.37 2.36
CA ILE A 208 -3.97 13.72 2.06
C ILE A 208 -2.48 13.80 2.39
N GLN A 209 -1.67 14.28 1.46
CA GLN A 209 -0.23 14.44 1.68
C GLN A 209 0.21 15.88 1.33
N GLU A 210 1.16 16.41 2.08
CA GLU A 210 1.79 17.71 1.80
C GLU A 210 2.51 17.68 0.44
N TYR A 211 2.17 18.63 -0.43
CA TYR A 211 2.80 18.76 -1.74
C TYR A 211 4.12 19.53 -1.64
N LEU A 212 5.22 18.85 -1.98
CA LEU A 212 6.55 19.43 -1.95
C LEU A 212 6.79 20.41 -3.12
N ALA A 213 6.42 21.68 -2.89
CA ALA A 213 6.44 22.75 -3.89
C ALA A 213 7.83 23.22 -4.35
N LYS A 214 8.91 22.83 -3.65
CA LYS A 214 10.32 23.12 -3.99
C LYS A 214 11.11 21.85 -4.39
N PRO A 215 10.74 21.14 -5.47
CA PRO A 215 11.53 20.00 -5.94
C PRO A 215 12.91 20.45 -6.45
N LEU A 216 13.87 19.53 -6.45
CA LEU A 216 15.09 19.66 -7.24
C LEU A 216 14.70 19.61 -8.73
N LEU A 217 15.10 20.63 -9.50
CA LEU A 217 14.81 20.74 -10.93
C LEU A 217 16.10 20.65 -11.73
N LEU A 218 16.11 19.74 -12.70
CA LEU A 218 17.21 19.46 -13.61
C LEU A 218 16.63 19.30 -15.02
N ASP A 219 17.48 19.41 -16.04
CA ASP A 219 17.10 19.14 -17.42
C ASP A 219 17.72 17.82 -17.93
N PRO A 220 16.91 16.80 -18.29
CA PRO A 220 17.42 15.54 -18.84
C PRO A 220 18.03 15.69 -20.25
N GLU A 221 17.85 16.82 -20.93
CA GLU A 221 18.41 17.12 -22.26
C GLU A 221 19.85 17.66 -22.19
N GLU A 222 20.33 18.08 -21.01
CA GLU A 222 21.72 18.52 -20.80
C GLU A 222 22.74 17.38 -21.03
N ILE A 223 22.27 16.13 -20.90
CA ILE A 223 23.03 14.90 -21.18
C ILE A 223 22.33 14.15 -22.33
N PRO A 224 22.58 14.57 -23.58
CA PRO A 224 21.88 14.01 -24.74
C PRO A 224 22.33 12.58 -25.02
N LEU A 225 21.38 11.64 -24.98
CA LEU A 225 21.60 10.21 -25.25
C LEU A 225 22.21 9.95 -26.64
N ASN A 226 21.84 10.77 -27.62
CA ASN A 226 22.23 10.61 -29.03
C ASN A 226 23.55 11.32 -29.40
N GLY A 227 24.33 11.79 -28.40
CA GLY A 227 25.57 12.52 -28.66
C GLY A 227 25.40 13.89 -29.33
N ALA A 228 24.19 14.47 -29.22
CA ALA A 228 23.90 15.81 -29.72
C ALA A 228 24.72 16.89 -28.98
N THR A 229 24.80 18.10 -29.55
CA THR A 229 25.38 19.25 -28.86
C THR A 229 24.59 19.56 -27.59
N LYS A 230 25.29 19.77 -26.46
CA LYS A 230 24.65 20.19 -25.22
C LYS A 230 23.86 21.50 -25.45
N PRO A 231 22.60 21.60 -24.97
CA PRO A 231 21.85 22.86 -25.01
C PRO A 231 22.60 23.96 -24.26
N ALA A 232 22.41 25.22 -24.66
CA ALA A 232 22.98 26.34 -23.93
C ALA A 232 22.26 26.50 -22.59
N VAL A 233 22.98 26.96 -21.56
CA VAL A 233 22.46 27.12 -20.18
C VAL A 233 21.19 27.99 -20.09
N ARG A 234 20.92 28.80 -21.11
CA ARG A 234 19.72 29.67 -21.24
C ARG A 234 18.46 28.95 -21.69
N ASP A 235 18.62 27.84 -22.39
CA ASP A 235 17.55 27.09 -23.02
C ASP A 235 17.15 25.86 -22.16
N LEU A 236 17.76 25.70 -20.98
CA LEU A 236 17.48 24.61 -20.04
C LEU A 236 16.11 24.77 -19.39
N HIS A 237 15.37 23.67 -19.34
CA HIS A 237 14.05 23.57 -18.74
C HIS A 237 14.08 22.67 -17.49
N GLY A 238 13.71 23.23 -16.35
CA GLY A 238 13.67 22.51 -15.07
C GLY A 238 12.51 21.51 -15.03
N HIS A 239 12.81 20.22 -15.10
CA HIS A 239 11.84 19.14 -14.97
C HIS A 239 11.83 18.58 -13.54
N LYS A 240 10.65 18.18 -13.07
CA LYS A 240 10.50 17.47 -11.80
C LYS A 240 10.85 16.01 -12.01
N PHE A 241 11.51 15.37 -11.05
CA PHE A 241 11.75 13.93 -11.08
C PHE A 241 11.54 13.30 -9.71
N HIS A 242 11.30 11.99 -9.71
CA HIS A 242 11.39 11.16 -8.51
C HIS A 242 12.53 10.14 -8.66
N LEU A 243 13.06 9.68 -7.54
CA LEU A 243 14.07 8.65 -7.46
C LEU A 243 13.40 7.30 -7.18
N ARG A 244 13.50 6.36 -8.12
CA ARG A 244 13.14 4.95 -7.93
C ARG A 244 14.37 4.21 -7.42
N VAL A 245 14.31 3.78 -6.17
CA VAL A 245 15.36 3.04 -5.47
C VAL A 245 14.91 1.60 -5.31
N TYR A 246 15.71 0.63 -5.76
CA TYR A 246 15.45 -0.77 -5.49
C TYR A 246 16.01 -1.16 -4.12
N CYS A 247 15.21 -1.86 -3.33
CA CYS A 247 15.55 -2.29 -1.99
C CYS A 247 15.18 -3.76 -1.79
N VAL A 248 16.09 -4.54 -1.21
CA VAL A 248 15.89 -5.96 -0.91
C VAL A 248 15.86 -6.14 0.59
N ALA A 249 14.70 -6.50 1.15
CA ALA A 249 14.63 -7.00 2.51
C ALA A 249 14.88 -8.50 2.52
N SER A 250 15.61 -9.01 3.51
CA SER A 250 16.04 -10.40 3.56
C SER A 250 16.05 -10.95 4.98
N GLY A 251 15.49 -12.15 5.13
CA GLY A 251 15.45 -12.87 6.38
C GLY A 251 14.67 -12.10 7.45
N ALA A 252 15.22 -12.03 8.67
CA ALA A 252 14.54 -11.46 9.84
C ALA A 252 14.51 -9.92 9.89
N ILE A 253 15.32 -9.26 9.03
CA ILE A 253 15.37 -7.83 8.66
C ILE A 253 16.81 -7.36 8.37
N LYS A 254 17.44 -7.95 7.35
CA LYS A 254 18.54 -7.26 6.65
C LYS A 254 17.96 -6.50 5.47
N VAL A 255 18.26 -5.21 5.38
CA VAL A 255 17.73 -4.33 4.32
C VAL A 255 18.90 -3.82 3.48
N TYR A 256 18.87 -4.14 2.19
CA TYR A 256 19.90 -3.79 1.23
C TYR A 256 19.36 -2.79 0.20
N MET A 257 19.89 -1.58 0.18
CA MET A 257 19.64 -0.59 -0.87
C MET A 257 20.51 -0.90 -2.08
N TYR A 258 19.95 -0.91 -3.29
CA TYR A 258 20.73 -1.02 -4.51
C TYR A 258 21.30 0.35 -4.92
N ASP A 259 22.61 0.41 -5.19
CA ASP A 259 23.35 1.67 -5.32
C ASP A 259 23.04 2.45 -6.61
N ARG A 260 22.59 1.75 -7.67
CA ARG A 260 22.21 2.37 -8.96
C ARG A 260 20.76 2.85 -8.90
N ILE A 261 20.58 4.05 -8.36
CA ILE A 261 19.28 4.73 -8.27
C ILE A 261 18.85 5.25 -9.65
N LEU A 262 17.57 5.09 -9.98
CA LEU A 262 16.96 5.64 -11.20
C LEU A 262 16.28 6.97 -10.92
N ALA A 263 16.44 7.95 -11.80
CA ALA A 263 15.71 9.21 -11.80
C ALA A 263 14.68 9.22 -12.94
N LEU A 264 13.40 9.39 -12.58
CA LEU A 264 12.25 9.35 -13.48
C LEU A 264 11.65 10.75 -13.60
N PHE A 265 11.81 11.37 -14.77
CA PHE A 265 11.48 12.77 -15.05
C PHE A 265 10.04 12.97 -15.56
N SER A 266 9.47 14.14 -15.26
CA SER A 266 8.20 14.58 -15.82
C SER A 266 8.30 14.82 -17.32
N ALA A 267 7.19 14.55 -18.04
CA ALA A 267 7.08 14.85 -19.46
C ALA A 267 7.18 16.37 -19.75
N VAL A 268 6.56 17.18 -18.88
CA VAL A 268 6.46 18.63 -19.01
C VAL A 268 7.39 19.34 -18.00
N PRO A 269 8.01 20.48 -18.35
CA PRO A 269 8.76 21.31 -17.39
C PRO A 269 7.91 21.72 -16.19
N TYR A 270 8.52 21.72 -15.00
CA TYR A 270 7.82 22.04 -13.76
C TYR A 270 7.38 23.51 -13.73
N LYS A 271 6.10 23.72 -13.41
CA LYS A 271 5.53 25.00 -13.04
C LYS A 271 5.09 24.91 -11.59
N HIS A 272 5.12 26.02 -10.84
CA HIS A 272 4.52 26.03 -9.51
C HIS A 272 2.98 25.89 -9.66
N PRO A 273 2.29 25.10 -8.81
CA PRO A 273 0.84 25.09 -8.79
C PRO A 273 0.27 26.50 -8.63
N SER A 274 -0.65 26.89 -9.52
CA SER A 274 -1.31 28.20 -9.48
C SER A 274 -2.70 28.06 -10.09
N LYS A 275 -3.74 28.56 -9.40
CA LYS A 275 -5.10 28.60 -9.96
C LYS A 275 -5.07 29.44 -11.25
N GLN A 276 -5.23 28.82 -12.41
CA GLN A 276 -5.26 29.54 -13.69
C GLN A 276 -6.57 30.32 -13.78
N SER A 277 -6.48 31.65 -13.80
CA SER A 277 -7.59 32.53 -14.16
C SER A 277 -7.78 32.55 -15.68
N GLY A 278 -8.14 31.40 -16.26
CA GLY A 278 -8.40 31.22 -17.68
C GLY A 278 -9.91 31.17 -17.96
N GLU A 279 -10.45 32.19 -18.61
CA GLU A 279 -11.83 32.18 -19.08
C GLU A 279 -12.04 31.02 -20.09
N GLY A 280 -12.91 30.05 -19.75
CA GLY A 280 -13.38 29.03 -20.69
C GLY A 280 -12.83 27.60 -20.55
N LYS A 281 -12.16 27.24 -19.44
CA LYS A 281 -11.93 25.83 -19.05
C LYS A 281 -12.43 25.57 -17.64
N ASN A 282 -12.85 24.33 -17.37
CA ASN A 282 -13.48 23.92 -16.11
C ASN A 282 -12.62 24.29 -14.90
N VAL A 283 -13.27 24.89 -13.90
CA VAL A 283 -12.63 25.33 -12.66
C VAL A 283 -12.27 24.11 -11.82
N GLY A 284 -11.05 23.60 -11.98
CA GLY A 284 -10.54 22.45 -11.22
C GLY A 284 -9.38 21.70 -11.92
N GLU A 285 -9.34 21.72 -13.25
CA GLU A 285 -8.37 20.92 -14.01
C GLU A 285 -6.98 21.58 -14.09
N LEU A 286 -6.21 21.48 -13.00
CA LEU A 286 -4.77 21.73 -13.01
C LEU A 286 -4.07 20.70 -13.89
N ASP A 287 -3.15 21.14 -14.76
CA ASP A 287 -2.34 20.23 -15.58
C ASP A 287 -1.38 19.40 -14.72
N LEU A 288 -1.84 18.21 -14.34
CA LEU A 288 -1.11 17.26 -13.51
C LEU A 288 0.15 16.71 -14.20
N ALA A 289 0.32 16.85 -15.52
CA ALA A 289 1.44 16.24 -16.25
C ALA A 289 2.82 16.84 -15.87
N ALA A 290 2.86 18.09 -15.41
CA ALA A 290 4.06 18.74 -14.88
C ALA A 290 4.34 18.40 -13.40
N HIS A 291 3.35 17.86 -12.68
CA HIS A 291 3.41 17.61 -11.24
C HIS A 291 3.58 16.13 -10.89
N LEU A 292 3.08 15.24 -11.76
CA LEU A 292 3.25 13.80 -11.69
C LEU A 292 4.49 13.37 -12.49
N THR A 293 5.09 12.26 -12.07
CA THR A 293 6.33 11.69 -12.67
C THR A 293 6.18 10.19 -12.92
N ASN A 294 4.95 9.68 -12.92
CA ASN A 294 4.65 8.27 -13.13
C ASN A 294 4.74 7.92 -14.61
N THR A 295 5.67 7.02 -14.97
CA THR A 295 5.93 6.58 -16.34
C THR A 295 4.66 6.07 -17.05
N SER A 296 3.73 5.45 -16.32
CA SER A 296 2.46 4.95 -16.89
C SER A 296 1.59 6.05 -17.50
N LEU A 297 1.67 7.28 -16.98
CA LEU A 297 0.94 8.47 -17.46
C LEU A 297 1.76 9.29 -18.48
N GLN A 298 3.01 8.92 -18.74
CA GLN A 298 4.00 9.74 -19.45
C GLN A 298 4.58 9.03 -20.69
N GLN A 299 3.71 8.28 -21.38
CA GLN A 299 4.06 7.46 -22.55
C GLN A 299 4.76 8.25 -23.68
N GLU A 300 4.54 9.56 -23.76
CA GLU A 300 5.07 10.44 -24.81
C GLU A 300 6.60 10.64 -24.78
N ARG A 301 7.27 10.51 -23.62
CA ARG A 301 8.75 10.70 -23.53
C ARG A 301 9.57 9.42 -23.50
N GLY A 302 8.93 8.24 -23.40
CA GLY A 302 9.57 6.93 -23.47
C GLY A 302 10.86 6.79 -22.63
N GLU A 303 11.91 6.25 -23.24
CA GLU A 303 13.23 6.05 -22.60
C GLU A 303 13.94 7.36 -22.22
N GLU A 304 13.59 8.48 -22.83
CA GLU A 304 14.25 9.76 -22.56
C GLU A 304 13.89 10.31 -21.17
N GLY A 305 12.79 9.86 -20.57
CA GLY A 305 12.40 10.21 -19.19
C GLY A 305 13.17 9.48 -18.08
N VAL A 306 13.95 8.44 -18.39
CA VAL A 306 14.65 7.62 -17.37
C VAL A 306 16.17 7.79 -17.45
N ARG A 307 16.79 8.21 -16.34
CA ARG A 307 18.24 8.37 -16.19
C ARG A 307 18.75 7.62 -14.96
N LEU A 308 20.04 7.35 -14.92
CA LEU A 308 20.73 7.00 -13.68
C LEU A 308 20.96 8.27 -12.85
N LEU A 309 20.86 8.18 -11.53
CA LEU A 309 21.24 9.31 -10.66
C LEU A 309 22.72 9.69 -10.84
N ASP A 310 23.58 8.70 -11.04
CA ASP A 310 25.02 8.91 -11.32
C ASP A 310 25.29 9.51 -12.72
N GLU A 311 24.34 9.44 -13.67
CA GLU A 311 24.45 10.17 -14.95
C GLU A 311 24.33 11.68 -14.73
N LEU A 312 23.53 12.15 -13.75
CA LEU A 312 23.19 13.56 -13.53
C LEU A 312 24.32 14.40 -12.88
N ILE A 313 25.49 13.81 -12.66
CA ILE A 313 26.66 14.51 -12.10
C ILE A 313 27.13 15.58 -13.11
N GLY A 314 27.23 16.82 -12.64
CA GLY A 314 27.61 17.98 -13.44
C GLY A 314 26.44 18.70 -14.13
N CYS A 315 25.20 18.21 -14.03
CA CYS A 315 24.02 18.95 -14.49
C CYS A 315 23.79 20.22 -13.68
N HIS A 316 23.25 21.27 -14.31
CA HIS A 316 22.94 22.54 -13.67
C HIS A 316 21.61 22.47 -12.89
N ILE A 317 21.62 22.99 -11.67
CA ILE A 317 20.46 23.02 -10.77
C ILE A 317 19.57 24.22 -11.12
N VAL A 318 18.53 23.98 -11.91
CA VAL A 318 17.59 25.00 -12.39
C VAL A 318 16.72 25.56 -11.25
N SER A 319 16.53 24.81 -10.16
CA SER A 319 15.79 25.27 -8.97
C SER A 319 16.56 26.22 -8.05
N ALA A 320 17.83 26.52 -8.35
CA ALA A 320 18.63 27.44 -7.54
C ALA A 320 18.26 28.91 -7.81
N PRO A 321 18.13 29.77 -6.77
CA PRO A 321 17.98 31.20 -6.98
C PRO A 321 19.22 31.75 -7.70
N HIS A 322 19.01 32.61 -8.70
CA HIS A 322 20.10 33.14 -9.52
C HIS A 322 21.06 33.96 -8.65
N ALA A 323 22.27 33.45 -8.44
CA ALA A 323 23.27 34.12 -7.62
C ALA A 323 23.74 35.42 -8.31
N PRO A 324 23.66 36.60 -7.66
CA PRO A 324 24.18 37.83 -8.25
C PRO A 324 25.71 37.78 -8.33
N LEU A 325 26.26 38.12 -9.49
CA LEU A 325 27.69 38.12 -9.78
C LEU A 325 28.54 38.74 -8.66
N ARG A 326 29.38 37.92 -8.02
CA ARG A 326 30.40 38.39 -7.09
C ARG A 326 31.48 39.12 -7.87
N ARG A 327 31.34 40.44 -8.04
CA ARG A 327 32.29 41.31 -8.76
C ARG A 327 33.73 41.04 -8.29
N GLN A 328 34.53 40.39 -9.12
CA GLN A 328 35.98 40.39 -8.92
C GLN A 328 36.49 41.84 -9.03
N PRO A 329 37.42 42.29 -8.18
CA PRO A 329 38.05 43.58 -8.36
C PRO A 329 38.77 43.61 -9.71
N LEU A 330 38.52 44.65 -10.53
CA LEU A 330 39.20 44.79 -11.82
C LEU A 330 40.72 44.78 -11.58
N PRO A 331 41.51 44.05 -12.40
CA PRO A 331 42.96 44.16 -12.35
C PRO A 331 43.37 45.62 -12.63
N PRO A 332 44.40 46.14 -11.93
CA PRO A 332 44.82 47.53 -12.11
C PRO A 332 45.23 47.76 -13.57
N ARG A 333 44.62 48.77 -14.20
CA ARG A 333 44.91 49.11 -15.61
C ARG A 333 46.37 49.51 -15.76
N ALA A 334 47.15 48.67 -16.45
CA ALA A 334 48.44 49.07 -16.99
C ALA A 334 48.21 50.15 -18.05
N MET A 335 48.66 51.38 -17.78
CA MET A 335 48.63 52.47 -18.75
C MET A 335 49.65 52.20 -19.86
N GLY A 336 49.23 52.27 -21.14
CA GLY A 336 50.18 52.52 -22.24
C GLY A 336 50.14 51.63 -23.48
N VAL A 337 49.19 50.71 -23.67
CA VAL A 337 49.08 49.94 -24.93
C VAL A 337 47.76 50.26 -25.65
N ALA A 338 47.86 50.81 -26.86
CA ALA A 338 46.71 51.02 -27.74
C ALA A 338 46.32 49.69 -28.39
N MET A 339 45.28 49.04 -27.87
CA MET A 339 44.69 47.84 -28.47
C MET A 339 43.70 48.20 -29.59
N ASP A 340 43.62 47.33 -30.60
CA ASP A 340 42.74 47.45 -31.75
C ASP A 340 41.25 47.45 -31.32
N PRO A 341 40.42 48.40 -31.82
CA PRO A 341 38.98 48.46 -31.57
C PRO A 341 38.22 47.14 -31.78
N GLU A 342 38.64 46.30 -32.73
CA GLU A 342 37.98 45.02 -32.99
C GLU A 342 38.28 43.99 -31.89
N THR A 343 39.55 43.87 -31.47
CA THR A 343 39.89 43.06 -30.28
C THR A 343 39.22 43.57 -29.01
N MET A 344 39.01 44.88 -28.85
CA MET A 344 38.26 45.45 -27.72
C MET A 344 36.76 45.12 -27.76
N ARG A 345 36.16 45.00 -28.96
CA ARG A 345 34.77 44.52 -29.11
C ARG A 345 34.66 43.02 -28.89
N ALA A 346 35.58 42.22 -29.43
CA ALA A 346 35.63 40.78 -29.22
C ALA A 346 35.88 40.45 -27.74
N ALA A 347 36.85 41.10 -27.08
CA ALA A 347 37.09 40.93 -25.65
C ALA A 347 35.91 41.38 -24.79
N ARG A 348 35.17 42.44 -25.18
CA ARG A 348 33.92 42.82 -24.50
C ARG A 348 32.77 41.86 -24.78
N LYS A 349 32.69 41.25 -25.97
CA LYS A 349 31.69 40.23 -26.30
C LYS A 349 31.96 38.96 -25.49
N ASN A 350 33.21 38.47 -25.50
CA ASN A 350 33.64 37.34 -24.68
C ASN A 350 33.52 37.65 -23.17
N GLN A 351 33.85 38.85 -22.69
CA GLN A 351 33.61 39.23 -21.28
C GLN A 351 32.14 39.40 -20.95
N ALA A 352 31.29 39.80 -21.90
CA ALA A 352 29.84 39.87 -21.71
C ALA A 352 29.20 38.47 -21.76
N GLU A 353 29.71 37.55 -22.58
CA GLU A 353 29.31 36.14 -22.64
C GLU A 353 29.76 35.41 -21.36
N LEU A 354 31.02 35.56 -20.94
CA LEU A 354 31.56 35.02 -19.69
C LEU A 354 30.97 35.68 -18.42
N ALA A 355 30.40 36.89 -18.53
CA ALA A 355 29.61 37.52 -17.46
C ALA A 355 28.10 37.31 -17.62
N GLN A 356 27.67 36.61 -18.67
CA GLN A 356 26.29 36.16 -18.91
C GLN A 356 26.11 34.65 -18.73
N GLU A 357 27.19 33.91 -18.47
CA GLU A 357 27.13 32.62 -17.78
C GLU A 357 26.64 32.86 -16.35
N THR A 358 25.31 32.89 -16.20
CA THR A 358 24.65 32.82 -14.90
C THR A 358 25.14 31.56 -14.21
N GLN A 359 25.84 31.72 -13.08
CA GLN A 359 26.51 30.60 -12.43
C GLN A 359 25.48 29.76 -11.63
N TYR A 360 24.71 28.93 -12.34
CA TYR A 360 23.89 27.90 -11.71
C TYR A 360 24.83 26.89 -11.03
N PRO A 361 24.57 26.49 -9.77
CA PRO A 361 25.35 25.44 -9.14
C PRO A 361 25.09 24.12 -9.86
N THR A 362 26.15 23.34 -10.06
CA THR A 362 26.07 22.01 -10.69
C THR A 362 26.07 20.91 -9.62
N LEU A 363 25.38 19.80 -9.87
CA LEU A 363 25.43 18.63 -8.98
C LEU A 363 26.84 18.04 -8.91
N THR A 364 27.40 17.94 -7.70
CA THR A 364 28.71 17.33 -7.48
C THR A 364 28.57 15.83 -7.13
N PRO A 365 29.65 15.03 -7.28
CA PRO A 365 29.65 13.65 -6.80
C PRO A 365 29.42 13.53 -5.28
N GLU A 366 29.82 14.54 -4.50
CA GLU A 366 29.62 14.58 -3.05
C GLU A 366 28.12 14.76 -2.70
N ASP A 367 27.39 15.57 -3.48
CA ASP A 367 25.94 15.71 -3.34
C ASP A 367 25.21 14.40 -3.63
N ILE A 368 25.62 13.66 -4.67
CA ILE A 368 25.02 12.36 -5.01
C ILE A 368 25.28 11.32 -3.92
N GLU A 369 26.50 11.22 -3.38
CA GLU A 369 26.77 10.31 -2.26
C GLU A 369 26.01 10.74 -0.98
N ASN A 370 25.83 12.05 -0.74
CA ASN A 370 24.99 12.53 0.35
C ASN A 370 23.52 12.11 0.16
N LEU A 371 22.98 12.22 -1.06
CA LEU A 371 21.64 11.72 -1.40
C LEU A 371 21.52 10.20 -1.20
N LYS A 372 22.49 9.41 -1.68
CA LYS A 372 22.54 7.94 -1.46
C LYS A 372 22.57 7.61 0.04
N HIS A 373 23.30 8.37 0.84
CA HIS A 373 23.36 8.21 2.29
C HIS A 373 22.01 8.55 2.96
N GLN A 374 21.39 9.69 2.63
CA GLN A 374 20.06 10.08 3.13
C GLN A 374 18.99 9.03 2.80
N VAL A 375 18.96 8.55 1.55
CA VAL A 375 18.08 7.44 1.12
C VAL A 375 18.28 6.22 2.02
N SER A 376 19.52 5.80 2.23
CA SER A 376 19.84 4.64 3.08
C SER A 376 19.41 4.82 4.55
N GLU A 377 19.47 6.04 5.11
CA GLU A 377 19.03 6.31 6.49
C GLU A 377 17.50 6.33 6.61
N VAL A 378 16.81 7.06 5.72
CA VAL A 378 15.33 7.11 5.68
C VAL A 378 14.77 5.70 5.46
N LEU A 379 15.38 4.92 4.58
CA LEU A 379 15.06 3.52 4.36
C LEU A 379 15.17 2.68 5.65
N ALA A 380 16.31 2.77 6.34
CA ALA A 380 16.55 2.00 7.56
C ALA A 380 15.54 2.36 8.66
N GLU A 381 15.21 3.63 8.85
CA GLU A 381 14.21 4.07 9.82
C GLU A 381 12.78 3.63 9.43
N THR A 382 12.41 3.71 8.14
CA THR A 382 11.09 3.25 7.65
C THR A 382 10.88 1.75 7.94
N PHE A 383 11.92 0.94 7.71
CA PHE A 383 11.87 -0.50 7.98
C PHE A 383 11.88 -0.83 9.49
N LYS A 384 12.50 0.00 10.35
CA LYS A 384 12.34 -0.10 11.82
C LYS A 384 10.91 0.22 12.27
N ALA A 385 10.34 1.32 11.76
CA ALA A 385 8.97 1.73 12.03
C ALA A 385 7.97 0.61 11.69
N ALA A 386 8.15 -0.04 10.54
CA ALA A 386 7.33 -1.17 10.12
C ALA A 386 7.42 -2.35 11.10
N VAL A 387 8.62 -2.71 11.57
CA VAL A 387 8.80 -3.81 12.54
C VAL A 387 8.15 -3.53 13.90
N GLU A 388 8.15 -2.28 14.36
CA GLU A 388 7.42 -1.95 15.59
C GLU A 388 5.89 -2.21 15.46
N MET A 389 5.35 -2.12 14.25
CA MET A 389 3.97 -2.51 13.93
C MET A 389 3.86 -3.98 13.50
N SER A 390 4.20 -4.88 14.42
CA SER A 390 4.23 -6.34 14.24
C SER A 390 2.89 -7.00 13.84
N VAL A 391 1.77 -6.27 13.84
CA VAL A 391 0.47 -6.72 13.31
C VAL A 391 0.34 -6.46 11.80
N HIS A 392 1.08 -5.48 11.25
CA HIS A 392 0.99 -5.03 9.86
C HIS A 392 2.27 -5.31 9.04
N PHE A 393 3.39 -5.59 9.71
CA PHE A 393 4.62 -6.13 9.10
C PHE A 393 5.15 -7.29 9.93
N GLN A 394 5.22 -8.49 9.36
CA GLN A 394 5.80 -9.66 10.04
C GLN A 394 6.99 -10.22 9.28
N VAL A 395 8.17 -9.89 9.79
CA VAL A 395 9.47 -10.30 9.23
C VAL A 395 9.96 -11.64 9.82
N CYS A 396 9.27 -12.16 10.83
CA CYS A 396 9.67 -13.34 11.58
C CYS A 396 8.55 -14.37 11.64
N LEU A 397 8.59 -15.34 10.72
CA LEU A 397 7.89 -16.61 10.86
C LEU A 397 8.82 -17.57 11.62
N SER A 398 8.60 -17.68 12.93
CA SER A 398 9.36 -18.64 13.75
C SER A 398 9.17 -20.07 13.18
N PRO A 399 10.23 -20.89 13.00
CA PRO A 399 11.58 -20.73 13.55
C PRO A 399 12.65 -20.23 12.56
N LEU A 400 12.34 -19.98 11.28
CA LEU A 400 13.35 -19.66 10.26
C LEU A 400 13.01 -18.37 9.50
N PRO A 401 13.97 -17.43 9.37
CA PRO A 401 13.79 -16.23 8.55
C PRO A 401 13.87 -16.60 7.07
N ASN A 402 12.73 -17.00 6.50
CA ASN A 402 12.61 -17.74 5.25
C ASN A 402 11.92 -16.95 4.11
N ALA A 403 11.95 -15.63 4.18
CA ALA A 403 11.51 -14.74 3.11
C ALA A 403 12.60 -13.71 2.77
N PHE A 404 12.60 -13.29 1.50
CA PHE A 404 13.23 -12.06 1.03
C PHE A 404 12.23 -11.36 0.10
N GLU A 405 12.30 -10.04 -0.04
CA GLU A 405 11.37 -9.31 -0.90
C GLU A 405 12.04 -8.11 -1.56
N LEU A 406 11.71 -7.89 -2.83
CA LEU A 406 12.15 -6.74 -3.63
C LEU A 406 11.06 -5.65 -3.60
N TYR A 407 11.44 -4.47 -3.10
CA TYR A 407 10.66 -3.25 -3.13
C TYR A 407 11.26 -2.24 -4.12
N GLY A 408 10.40 -1.51 -4.82
CA GLY A 408 10.75 -0.25 -5.48
C GLY A 408 10.23 0.91 -4.65
N ILE A 409 11.11 1.80 -4.23
CA ILE A 409 10.80 2.84 -3.27
C ILE A 409 10.98 4.19 -3.95
N ASP A 410 9.97 5.02 -3.85
CA ASP A 410 9.91 6.30 -4.54
C ASP A 410 10.19 7.44 -3.57
N PHE A 411 11.24 8.19 -3.88
CA PHE A 411 11.63 9.39 -3.15
C PHE A 411 11.56 10.62 -4.05
N VAL A 412 11.39 11.80 -3.47
CA VAL A 412 11.61 13.07 -4.17
C VAL A 412 12.63 13.91 -3.41
N VAL A 413 13.52 14.56 -4.15
CA VAL A 413 14.52 15.47 -3.59
C VAL A 413 13.94 16.87 -3.60
N THR A 414 13.92 17.53 -2.44
CA THR A 414 13.68 18.97 -2.35
C THR A 414 15.00 19.71 -2.24
N HIS A 415 15.01 20.94 -2.77
CA HIS A 415 16.17 21.82 -2.72
C HIS A 415 15.76 23.14 -2.07
N ASP A 416 16.30 23.42 -0.87
CA ASP A 416 16.06 24.69 -0.18
C ASP A 416 17.36 25.28 0.36
N ALA A 417 17.59 26.56 0.11
CA ALA A 417 18.77 27.33 0.55
C ALA A 417 20.14 26.63 0.33
N GLY A 418 20.31 25.86 -0.74
CA GLY A 418 21.55 25.14 -1.06
C GLY A 418 21.72 23.80 -0.33
N LYS A 419 20.65 23.25 0.24
CA LYS A 419 20.63 21.90 0.84
C LYS A 419 19.65 21.00 0.11
N PHE A 420 20.04 19.75 -0.08
CA PHE A 420 19.16 18.70 -0.61
C PHE A 420 18.57 17.88 0.55
N GLN A 421 17.25 17.65 0.50
CA GLN A 421 16.55 16.79 1.44
C GLN A 421 15.79 15.71 0.66
N VAL A 422 16.06 14.44 0.99
CA VAL A 422 15.34 13.30 0.46
C VAL A 422 14.03 13.12 1.23
N ASN A 423 12.91 12.91 0.51
CA ASN A 423 11.59 12.68 1.08
C ASN A 423 10.98 11.40 0.48
N LEU A 424 10.58 10.44 1.31
CA LEU A 424 9.87 9.23 0.93
C LEU A 424 8.43 9.56 0.50
N LEU A 425 7.99 9.03 -0.63
CA LEU A 425 6.62 9.16 -1.13
C LEU A 425 5.82 7.87 -0.95
N GLU A 426 6.42 6.73 -1.30
CA GLU A 426 5.76 5.41 -1.27
C GLU A 426 6.76 4.25 -1.36
N VAL A 427 6.33 3.08 -0.86
CA VAL A 427 7.04 1.80 -0.99
C VAL A 427 6.15 0.88 -1.81
N ASN A 428 6.63 0.43 -2.97
CA ASN A 428 5.90 -0.45 -3.88
C ASN A 428 6.52 -1.87 -3.85
N SER A 429 5.74 -2.86 -3.44
CA SER A 429 6.08 -4.28 -3.64
C SER A 429 5.95 -4.66 -5.12
N GLU A 430 6.74 -5.66 -5.57
CA GLU A 430 6.72 -6.13 -6.96
C GLU A 430 6.77 -4.97 -7.97
N PRO A 431 7.81 -4.11 -7.87
CA PRO A 431 7.86 -2.89 -8.67
C PRO A 431 7.84 -3.22 -10.17
N ALA A 432 7.10 -2.41 -10.94
CA ALA A 432 7.00 -2.54 -12.38
C ALA A 432 8.34 -2.21 -13.09
N ILE A 433 9.25 -3.19 -13.12
CA ILE A 433 10.60 -3.04 -13.68
C ILE A 433 10.61 -2.91 -15.22
N GLU A 434 9.52 -3.29 -15.90
CA GLU A 434 9.40 -3.18 -17.35
C GLU A 434 9.42 -1.71 -17.83
N LEU A 435 9.11 -0.77 -16.93
CA LEU A 435 9.10 0.68 -17.20
C LEU A 435 10.50 1.34 -17.24
N THR A 436 11.58 0.61 -16.94
CA THR A 436 12.95 1.20 -16.97
C THR A 436 13.55 1.33 -18.37
N GLY A 437 12.90 0.73 -19.38
CA GLY A 437 13.36 0.72 -20.78
C GLY A 437 14.52 -0.25 -21.07
N PRO A 438 14.74 -0.60 -22.35
CA PRO A 438 15.78 -1.53 -22.78
C PRO A 438 17.19 -1.03 -22.45
N ARG A 439 17.47 0.28 -22.58
CA ARG A 439 18.78 0.91 -22.27
C ARG A 439 19.32 0.55 -20.89
N LEU A 440 18.43 0.40 -19.90
CA LEU A 440 18.77 0.19 -18.50
C LEU A 440 18.47 -1.25 -18.03
N THR A 441 18.08 -2.16 -18.92
CA THR A 441 17.75 -3.56 -18.56
C THR A 441 18.95 -4.31 -17.94
N TRP A 442 20.19 -3.96 -18.30
CA TRP A 442 21.40 -4.54 -17.70
C TRP A 442 21.50 -4.28 -16.19
N ILE A 443 20.90 -3.19 -15.69
CA ILE A 443 20.84 -2.84 -14.27
C ILE A 443 19.94 -3.82 -13.52
N LEU A 444 18.82 -4.21 -14.13
CA LEU A 444 17.93 -5.22 -13.58
C LEU A 444 18.62 -6.59 -13.59
N GLU A 445 19.34 -6.94 -14.66
CA GLU A 445 20.13 -8.18 -14.72
C GLU A 445 21.19 -8.26 -13.61
N ASP A 446 21.86 -7.15 -13.30
CA ASP A 446 22.82 -7.03 -12.19
C ASP A 446 22.11 -7.14 -10.83
N LEU A 447 21.00 -6.44 -10.63
CA LEU A 447 20.18 -6.49 -9.41
C LEU A 447 19.67 -7.90 -9.09
N PHE A 448 19.07 -8.61 -10.05
CA PHE A 448 18.56 -9.96 -9.80
C PHE A 448 19.69 -10.97 -9.52
N LYS A 449 20.85 -10.83 -10.16
CA LYS A 449 22.06 -11.62 -9.84
C LYS A 449 22.59 -11.30 -8.43
N ALA A 450 22.59 -10.04 -8.02
CA ALA A 450 22.97 -9.62 -6.68
C ALA A 450 22.01 -10.15 -5.60
N ILE A 451 20.70 -10.18 -5.87
CA ILE A 451 19.67 -10.82 -5.01
C ILE A 451 19.96 -12.31 -4.86
N ALA A 452 20.22 -13.03 -5.95
CA ALA A 452 20.53 -14.46 -5.90
C ALA A 452 21.74 -14.74 -5.00
N LYS A 453 22.87 -14.04 -5.25
CA LYS A 453 24.11 -14.15 -4.43
C LYS A 453 23.93 -13.76 -2.96
N THR A 454 23.12 -12.74 -2.67
CA THR A 454 23.03 -12.14 -1.32
C THR A 454 21.96 -12.79 -0.44
N CYS A 455 20.85 -13.23 -1.04
CA CYS A 455 19.69 -13.74 -0.31
C CYS A 455 19.50 -15.26 -0.49
N VAL A 456 19.66 -15.78 -1.71
CA VAL A 456 19.40 -17.20 -2.02
C VAL A 456 20.60 -18.07 -1.66
N GLU A 457 21.80 -17.71 -2.12
CA GLU A 457 23.01 -18.52 -1.93
C GLU A 457 23.36 -18.81 -0.45
N PRO A 458 23.25 -17.86 0.50
CA PRO A 458 23.58 -18.13 1.90
C PRO A 458 22.55 -19.04 2.59
N PHE A 459 21.29 -19.02 2.16
CA PHE A 459 20.21 -19.81 2.78
C PHE A 459 20.35 -21.32 2.49
N PHE A 460 20.72 -21.66 1.26
CA PHE A 460 20.94 -23.04 0.81
C PHE A 460 22.40 -23.53 0.97
N SER A 461 23.26 -22.76 1.62
CA SER A 461 24.63 -23.16 1.95
C SER A 461 24.71 -23.95 3.27
N LYS A 462 25.75 -24.80 3.39
CA LYS A 462 25.99 -25.66 4.56
C LYS A 462 26.57 -24.92 5.76
N GLU A 463 27.39 -23.91 5.48
CA GLU A 463 27.97 -23.02 6.47
C GLU A 463 27.29 -21.65 6.33
N PRO A 464 26.83 -21.03 7.43
CA PRO A 464 26.44 -19.63 7.39
C PRO A 464 27.70 -18.83 7.09
N ALA A 465 27.75 -18.19 5.91
CA ALA A 465 28.86 -17.33 5.56
C ALA A 465 29.08 -16.30 6.69
N PRO A 466 30.33 -16.10 7.18
CA PRO A 466 30.61 -15.09 8.20
C PRO A 466 30.58 -13.71 7.55
N VAL A 467 29.37 -13.22 7.28
CA VAL A 467 29.13 -11.93 6.64
C VAL A 467 29.29 -10.84 7.69
N ASP A 468 30.54 -10.52 8.06
CA ASP A 468 30.89 -9.22 8.69
C ASP A 468 30.73 -8.14 7.62
N TRP A 469 29.47 -7.81 7.34
CA TRP A 469 29.06 -6.69 6.51
C TRP A 469 28.44 -5.68 7.44
N LYS A 470 29.14 -4.55 7.58
CA LYS A 470 28.73 -3.45 8.44
C LYS A 470 27.73 -2.57 7.69
N VAL A 471 26.76 -2.02 8.41
CA VAL A 471 25.83 -1.02 7.89
C VAL A 471 26.62 0.11 7.21
N GLY A 472 26.17 0.52 6.02
CA GLY A 472 26.84 1.49 5.16
C GLY A 472 27.84 0.90 4.17
N GLY A 473 28.28 -0.36 4.32
CA GLY A 473 29.15 -1.01 3.34
C GLY A 473 28.40 -1.47 2.08
N THR A 474 29.11 -1.56 0.95
CA THR A 474 28.55 -2.00 -0.35
C THR A 474 29.25 -3.27 -0.86
N ARG A 475 28.50 -4.24 -1.38
CA ARG A 475 28.95 -5.48 -2.03
C ARG A 475 27.97 -5.83 -3.16
N GLU A 476 28.47 -6.29 -4.31
CA GLU A 476 27.62 -6.64 -5.47
C GLU A 476 26.60 -5.53 -5.84
N ASN A 477 27.01 -4.25 -5.74
CA ASN A 477 26.16 -3.05 -5.92
C ASN A 477 24.95 -2.93 -4.97
N LEU A 478 24.82 -3.80 -3.97
CA LEU A 478 23.93 -3.66 -2.83
C LEU A 478 24.68 -3.00 -1.65
N ARG A 479 24.04 -2.07 -0.94
CA ARG A 479 24.52 -1.37 0.26
C ARG A 479 23.66 -1.80 1.44
N LEU A 480 24.28 -2.28 2.53
CA LEU A 480 23.52 -2.70 3.72
C LEU A 480 23.06 -1.47 4.50
N SER A 481 21.76 -1.20 4.48
CA SER A 481 21.14 -0.04 5.14
C SER A 481 20.67 -0.34 6.56
N LEU A 482 20.20 -1.56 6.82
CA LEU A 482 19.79 -2.01 8.16
C LEU A 482 20.21 -3.46 8.37
N ASP A 483 20.81 -3.74 9.52
CA ASP A 483 20.99 -5.10 10.04
C ASP A 483 20.44 -5.14 11.47
N MET A 484 19.27 -5.75 11.63
CA MET A 484 18.63 -5.94 12.92
C MET A 484 18.16 -7.40 13.04
N GLN A 485 18.22 -7.97 14.24
CA GLN A 485 17.65 -9.28 14.54
C GLN A 485 16.39 -9.14 15.37
N VAL A 486 15.23 -9.29 14.71
CA VAL A 486 13.95 -9.44 15.40
C VAL A 486 13.88 -10.86 15.97
N ARG A 487 14.14 -11.00 17.28
CA ARG A 487 13.86 -12.25 17.99
C ARG A 487 12.35 -12.41 18.11
N GLY A 488 11.80 -13.49 17.54
CA GLY A 488 10.44 -13.92 17.86
C GLY A 488 10.30 -14.15 19.38
N ALA A 489 9.08 -14.02 19.90
CA ALA A 489 8.77 -13.93 21.32
C ALA A 489 9.05 -15.21 22.15
N GLN A 490 10.32 -15.55 22.34
CA GLN A 490 10.77 -16.53 23.34
C GLN A 490 10.87 -15.86 24.71
N GLY A 491 9.71 -15.55 25.30
CA GLY A 491 9.60 -14.67 26.47
C GLY A 491 8.72 -15.11 27.63
N CYS A 492 7.86 -16.13 27.49
CA CYS A 492 7.12 -16.67 28.65
C CYS A 492 6.54 -18.08 28.40
N CYS A 493 7.32 -19.14 28.69
CA CYS A 493 6.80 -20.50 28.90
C CYS A 493 7.88 -21.41 29.52
N HIS A 494 8.20 -21.18 30.79
CA HIS A 494 9.03 -22.08 31.61
C HIS A 494 8.36 -22.37 32.96
N ILE A 495 7.10 -22.80 32.91
CA ILE A 495 6.41 -23.37 34.08
C ILE A 495 6.48 -24.89 33.98
N ARG A 496 7.21 -25.48 34.92
CA ARG A 496 7.33 -26.94 35.10
C ARG A 496 5.95 -27.59 35.18
N MET A 497 5.71 -28.61 34.36
CA MET A 497 4.60 -29.54 34.61
C MET A 497 4.86 -30.39 35.85
N SER A 498 4.44 -29.91 37.03
CA SER A 498 4.35 -30.72 38.24
C SER A 498 2.97 -31.37 38.37
N ARG A 499 2.97 -32.68 38.18
CA ARG A 499 1.87 -33.66 38.29
C ARG A 499 1.12 -33.60 39.63
N VAL A 500 -0.21 -33.36 39.61
CA VAL A 500 -1.13 -33.57 40.75
C VAL A 500 -2.42 -34.28 40.30
N GLN A 501 -3.06 -35.03 41.20
CA GLN A 501 -4.08 -36.06 40.93
C GLN A 501 -5.54 -35.56 40.88
N ARG A 502 -6.44 -36.43 40.37
CA ARG A 502 -7.90 -36.26 40.33
C ARG A 502 -8.55 -36.26 41.74
N VAL A 503 -9.43 -35.29 41.99
CA VAL A 503 -10.68 -35.32 42.81
C VAL A 503 -11.60 -34.19 42.28
N GLY A 504 -12.94 -34.25 42.24
CA GLY A 504 -13.88 -35.37 42.39
C GLY A 504 -15.21 -35.00 43.09
N SER A 505 -16.35 -35.40 42.50
CA SER A 505 -17.74 -35.46 43.05
C SER A 505 -18.80 -34.43 42.60
N ARG A 506 -19.90 -35.01 42.07
CA ARG A 506 -21.35 -34.66 42.08
C ARG A 506 -21.87 -33.24 42.43
N ALA A 507 -22.58 -32.67 41.44
CA ALA A 507 -24.01 -32.31 41.42
C ALA A 507 -24.70 -31.57 42.59
N ALA A 508 -25.32 -30.44 42.25
CA ALA A 508 -26.56 -29.92 42.85
C ALA A 508 -27.40 -29.25 41.73
N ASN A 509 -28.73 -29.37 41.79
CA ASN A 509 -29.65 -28.51 41.03
C ASN A 509 -29.84 -27.20 41.80
N ASP A 510 -30.09 -26.10 41.09
CA ASP A 510 -31.02 -25.06 41.56
C ASP A 510 -31.65 -24.37 40.35
N ASP A 511 -32.97 -24.28 40.34
CA ASP A 511 -33.72 -23.47 39.39
C ASP A 511 -33.64 -22.00 39.82
N ASN A 512 -33.12 -21.12 38.96
CA ASN A 512 -33.60 -19.74 38.99
C ASN A 512 -33.51 -19.04 37.63
N MET A 513 -34.62 -18.43 37.23
CA MET A 513 -34.78 -17.71 35.98
C MET A 513 -34.24 -16.29 36.15
N SER A 514 -33.14 -15.95 35.48
CA SER A 514 -32.59 -14.59 35.47
C SER A 514 -32.11 -14.19 34.07
N SER A 515 -32.24 -12.90 33.79
CA SER A 515 -32.12 -12.29 32.47
C SER A 515 -30.70 -12.39 31.89
N ASN A 516 -30.53 -13.15 30.81
CA ASN A 516 -29.37 -13.02 29.93
C ASN A 516 -29.60 -11.87 28.95
N THR A 517 -28.75 -10.84 28.99
CA THR A 517 -28.54 -9.94 27.86
C THR A 517 -27.90 -10.73 26.72
N SER A 518 -28.68 -11.07 25.69
CA SER A 518 -28.28 -11.94 24.60
C SER A 518 -27.56 -11.21 23.48
N ASN A 519 -26.52 -11.81 22.90
CA ASN A 519 -25.85 -11.39 21.65
C ASN A 519 -26.73 -11.59 20.39
N VAL A 520 -28.04 -11.72 20.57
CA VAL A 520 -29.06 -11.96 19.55
C VAL A 520 -29.69 -10.61 19.20
N LEU A 521 -29.53 -10.21 17.95
CA LEU A 521 -30.04 -8.95 17.41
C LEU A 521 -31.54 -9.04 17.10
N PHE A 522 -32.01 -10.24 16.71
CA PHE A 522 -33.38 -10.55 16.32
C PHE A 522 -33.65 -12.06 16.48
N ASP A 523 -34.82 -12.46 16.98
CA ASP A 523 -35.29 -13.85 16.99
C ASP A 523 -36.79 -13.97 16.68
N ASP A 524 -37.16 -14.94 15.84
CA ASP A 524 -38.57 -15.22 15.52
C ASP A 524 -38.80 -16.63 14.94
N ILE A 525 -40.08 -17.04 14.86
CA ILE A 525 -40.54 -18.28 14.25
C ILE A 525 -41.25 -17.98 12.93
N PHE A 526 -40.62 -18.40 11.84
CA PHE A 526 -41.14 -18.27 10.49
C PHE A 526 -41.88 -19.54 10.05
N THR A 527 -42.85 -19.40 9.16
CA THR A 527 -43.57 -20.51 8.51
C THR A 527 -43.39 -20.43 7.01
N ILE A 528 -42.94 -21.52 6.38
CA ILE A 528 -42.60 -21.56 4.97
C ILE A 528 -43.87 -21.59 4.13
N ASN A 529 -44.11 -20.51 3.37
CA ASN A 529 -45.25 -20.38 2.48
C ASN A 529 -45.00 -21.09 1.14
N ALA A 530 -43.80 -20.98 0.60
CA ALA A 530 -43.37 -21.65 -0.63
C ALA A 530 -41.84 -21.78 -0.69
N ILE A 531 -41.38 -22.70 -1.54
CA ILE A 531 -39.97 -22.87 -1.91
C ILE A 531 -39.89 -22.78 -3.44
N ASP A 532 -38.90 -22.07 -3.97
CA ASP A 532 -38.60 -21.94 -5.40
C ASP A 532 -39.80 -21.49 -6.28
N LYS A 533 -40.50 -20.41 -5.89
CA LYS A 533 -41.63 -19.81 -6.66
C LYS A 533 -41.29 -19.49 -8.14
N GLU A 534 -40.03 -19.15 -8.42
CA GLU A 534 -39.52 -18.83 -9.76
C GLU A 534 -38.95 -20.05 -10.52
N GLY A 535 -39.07 -21.25 -9.95
CA GLY A 535 -38.38 -22.45 -10.42
C GLY A 535 -36.96 -22.57 -9.86
N LYS A 536 -36.49 -23.81 -9.74
CA LYS A 536 -35.18 -24.13 -9.15
C LYS A 536 -34.05 -23.78 -10.13
N LYS A 537 -33.24 -22.77 -9.80
CA LYS A 537 -32.12 -22.28 -10.62
C LYS A 537 -30.79 -23.01 -10.38
N PHE A 538 -30.61 -23.64 -9.22
CA PHE A 538 -29.36 -24.32 -8.82
C PHE A 538 -29.65 -25.66 -8.13
N ASP A 539 -28.85 -26.70 -8.37
CA ASP A 539 -29.13 -28.04 -7.85
C ASP A 539 -29.06 -28.17 -6.31
N ARG A 540 -28.18 -27.40 -5.67
CA ARG A 540 -27.89 -27.49 -4.21
C ARG A 540 -28.44 -26.33 -3.38
N VAL A 541 -28.98 -25.31 -4.02
CA VAL A 541 -29.49 -24.10 -3.35
C VAL A 541 -30.95 -23.92 -3.75
N SER A 542 -31.81 -23.74 -2.75
CA SER A 542 -33.22 -23.39 -2.93
C SER A 542 -33.52 -22.09 -2.18
N ARG A 543 -34.50 -21.35 -2.69
CA ARG A 543 -34.99 -20.08 -2.12
C ARG A 543 -36.30 -20.32 -1.39
N LEU A 544 -36.30 -20.19 -0.07
CA LEU A 544 -37.54 -20.22 0.72
C LEU A 544 -38.17 -18.83 0.78
N TYR A 545 -39.50 -18.82 0.83
CA TYR A 545 -40.32 -17.66 1.16
C TYR A 545 -41.14 -18.01 2.39
N ALA A 546 -40.92 -17.30 3.49
CA ALA A 546 -41.55 -17.58 4.77
C ALA A 546 -42.10 -16.31 5.43
N HIS A 547 -43.09 -16.50 6.30
CA HIS A 547 -43.78 -15.42 7.00
C HIS A 547 -43.69 -15.64 8.51
N SER A 548 -43.38 -14.58 9.24
CA SER A 548 -43.32 -14.54 10.70
C SER A 548 -44.69 -14.86 11.33
N LYS A 549 -44.68 -15.43 12.54
CA LYS A 549 -45.91 -15.60 13.36
C LYS A 549 -46.14 -14.47 14.37
N ASN A 550 -45.10 -13.72 14.75
CA ASN A 550 -45.15 -12.79 15.88
C ASN A 550 -45.08 -11.31 15.47
N TYR A 551 -44.33 -11.00 14.41
CA TYR A 551 -43.97 -9.62 14.03
C TYR A 551 -44.37 -9.21 12.61
N ASP A 552 -45.20 -10.03 11.94
CA ASP A 552 -45.76 -9.77 10.60
C ASP A 552 -44.70 -9.45 9.52
N MET A 553 -43.55 -10.13 9.62
CA MET A 553 -42.41 -9.99 8.72
C MET A 553 -42.40 -11.01 7.58
N GLU A 554 -41.90 -10.60 6.42
CA GLU A 554 -41.62 -11.46 5.27
C GLU A 554 -40.12 -11.75 5.15
N LEU A 555 -39.79 -13.03 4.99
CA LEU A 555 -38.41 -13.52 4.84
C LEU A 555 -38.26 -14.25 3.49
N THR A 556 -37.26 -13.85 2.72
CA THR A 556 -36.74 -14.61 1.58
C THR A 556 -35.30 -15.01 1.88
N LEU A 557 -34.98 -16.30 1.80
CA LEU A 557 -33.65 -16.81 2.15
C LEU A 557 -33.20 -17.92 1.18
N ASP A 558 -31.98 -17.78 0.67
CA ASP A 558 -31.26 -18.85 -0.03
C ASP A 558 -30.55 -19.76 0.98
N TYR A 559 -30.76 -21.07 0.87
CA TYR A 559 -30.18 -22.06 1.79
C TYR A 559 -29.72 -23.31 1.05
N ASN A 560 -28.78 -24.05 1.66
CA ASN A 560 -28.28 -25.30 1.10
C ASN A 560 -29.22 -26.46 1.46
N ILE A 561 -29.88 -27.02 0.45
CA ILE A 561 -30.89 -28.09 0.61
C ILE A 561 -30.29 -29.45 1.00
N GLU A 562 -29.01 -29.71 0.69
CA GLU A 562 -28.31 -30.94 1.10
C GLU A 562 -27.99 -30.93 2.61
N LEU A 563 -27.77 -29.75 3.19
CA LEU A 563 -27.42 -29.57 4.60
C LEU A 563 -28.64 -29.37 5.50
N PHE A 564 -29.65 -28.64 5.03
CA PHE A 564 -30.82 -28.28 5.84
C PHE A 564 -32.15 -28.50 5.08
N PRO A 565 -32.66 -29.75 5.01
CA PRO A 565 -33.84 -30.07 4.21
C PRO A 565 -35.14 -29.57 4.87
N LEU A 566 -35.76 -28.56 4.25
CA LEU A 566 -37.02 -27.96 4.66
C LEU A 566 -38.17 -28.32 3.70
N GLN A 567 -39.41 -28.27 4.20
CA GLN A 567 -40.63 -28.54 3.43
C GLN A 567 -41.62 -27.36 3.51
N SER A 568 -42.38 -27.12 2.45
CA SER A 568 -43.42 -26.09 2.44
C SER A 568 -44.47 -26.39 3.53
N GLY A 569 -44.84 -25.38 4.31
CA GLY A 569 -45.72 -25.51 5.47
C GLY A 569 -45.02 -25.87 6.80
N GLN A 570 -43.73 -26.20 6.80
CA GLN A 570 -42.97 -26.32 8.05
C GLN A 570 -42.71 -24.93 8.66
N SER A 571 -42.77 -24.83 10.00
CA SER A 571 -42.19 -23.70 10.74
C SER A 571 -40.76 -24.01 11.16
N PHE A 572 -39.94 -22.98 11.26
CA PHE A 572 -38.58 -23.03 11.80
C PHE A 572 -38.31 -21.75 12.60
N ALA A 573 -37.40 -21.79 13.56
CA ALA A 573 -36.96 -20.59 14.27
C ALA A 573 -35.66 -20.06 13.65
N LEU A 574 -35.61 -18.75 13.48
CA LEU A 574 -34.47 -17.99 12.97
C LEU A 574 -34.03 -17.02 14.07
N ALA A 575 -32.73 -16.97 14.33
CA ALA A 575 -32.12 -15.90 15.10
C ALA A 575 -30.97 -15.26 14.31
N LEU A 576 -30.84 -13.94 14.39
CA LEU A 576 -29.69 -13.18 13.92
C LEU A 576 -28.85 -12.79 15.14
N ALA A 577 -27.54 -13.02 15.11
CA ALA A 577 -26.63 -12.71 16.20
C ALA A 577 -25.40 -11.96 15.69
N SER A 578 -24.81 -11.10 16.54
CA SER A 578 -23.55 -10.41 16.27
C SER A 578 -22.31 -11.20 16.71
N SER A 579 -22.50 -12.20 17.59
CA SER A 579 -21.43 -13.10 18.04
C SER A 579 -21.99 -14.45 18.48
N LEU A 580 -21.23 -15.53 18.25
CA LEU A 580 -21.56 -16.88 18.72
C LEU A 580 -21.13 -17.15 20.18
N SER A 581 -20.42 -16.21 20.83
CA SER A 581 -19.94 -16.41 22.20
C SER A 581 -21.04 -16.23 23.25
N ARG A 582 -21.11 -17.13 24.26
CA ARG A 582 -21.93 -16.93 25.48
C ARG A 582 -21.03 -16.37 26.58
N ILE A 583 -21.13 -15.06 26.85
CA ILE A 583 -20.40 -14.42 27.97
C ILE A 583 -21.25 -14.55 29.25
N PRO A 584 -20.75 -15.20 30.32
CA PRO A 584 -21.34 -15.08 31.64
C PRO A 584 -20.81 -13.80 32.31
N GLN A 585 -21.68 -12.86 32.68
CA GLN A 585 -21.27 -11.72 33.50
C GLN A 585 -20.78 -12.21 34.88
N GLY A 586 -19.51 -11.94 35.20
CA GLY A 586 -18.93 -12.42 36.46
C GLY A 586 -17.44 -12.18 36.72
N VAL A 587 -16.70 -11.52 35.81
CA VAL A 587 -15.31 -11.09 36.07
C VAL A 587 -15.09 -9.69 35.50
N SER A 588 -15.17 -8.68 36.36
CA SER A 588 -14.76 -7.31 36.03
C SER A 588 -13.23 -7.22 35.99
N GLY A 589 -12.63 -7.24 34.79
CA GLY A 589 -11.16 -7.09 34.68
C GLY A 589 -10.50 -7.54 33.37
N ALA A 590 -11.05 -7.18 32.21
CA ALA A 590 -10.33 -7.18 30.93
C ALA A 590 -11.09 -6.28 29.94
N VAL A 591 -10.49 -5.18 29.48
CA VAL A 591 -11.12 -4.20 28.57
C VAL A 591 -10.24 -3.96 27.32
N GLU A 592 -9.42 -4.95 26.95
CA GLU A 592 -8.40 -4.81 25.89
C GLU A 592 -8.44 -5.91 24.81
N ASP A 593 -9.35 -6.89 24.89
CA ASP A 593 -9.44 -8.01 23.94
C ASP A 593 -10.83 -8.18 23.27
N GLU A 594 -11.74 -7.20 23.42
CA GLU A 594 -13.14 -7.32 22.94
C GLU A 594 -13.31 -7.30 21.40
N GLU A 595 -12.34 -6.79 20.63
CA GLU A 595 -12.42 -6.77 19.16
C GLU A 595 -12.02 -8.09 18.48
N LYS A 596 -11.16 -8.91 19.11
CA LYS A 596 -10.57 -10.09 18.42
C LYS A 596 -11.49 -11.31 18.38
N ASP A 597 -12.40 -11.45 19.34
CA ASP A 597 -13.28 -12.63 19.46
C ASP A 597 -14.57 -12.53 18.60
N ARG A 598 -14.76 -11.44 17.82
CA ARG A 598 -15.92 -11.29 16.91
C ARG A 598 -15.88 -12.19 15.67
N ASP A 599 -14.70 -12.53 15.16
CA ASP A 599 -14.51 -13.29 13.90
C ASP A 599 -14.18 -14.80 14.09
N VAL A 600 -14.41 -15.36 15.29
CA VAL A 600 -14.06 -16.76 15.60
C VAL A 600 -15.13 -17.73 15.06
N TRP A 601 -15.08 -18.02 13.75
CA TRP A 601 -15.91 -19.03 13.08
C TRP A 601 -15.48 -20.48 13.36
N ARG A 602 -14.30 -20.72 13.94
CA ARG A 602 -13.79 -22.08 14.18
C ARG A 602 -14.05 -22.51 15.62
N PRO A 603 -14.73 -23.65 15.85
CA PRO A 603 -14.80 -24.27 17.17
C PRO A 603 -13.39 -24.74 17.56
N ASP A 604 -12.71 -23.93 18.36
CA ASP A 604 -11.41 -24.28 18.94
C ASP A 604 -11.60 -25.55 19.79
N ALA A 605 -10.67 -26.52 19.70
CA ALA A 605 -10.82 -27.87 20.27
C ALA A 605 -10.72 -27.93 21.82
N LYS A 606 -11.25 -26.92 22.50
CA LYS A 606 -11.18 -26.65 23.95
C LYS A 606 -12.56 -26.44 24.59
N GLY A 607 -13.62 -27.01 24.03
CA GLY A 607 -14.87 -27.28 24.75
C GLY A 607 -15.62 -26.07 25.34
N ARG A 608 -15.49 -24.88 24.74
CA ARG A 608 -16.37 -23.75 25.02
C ARG A 608 -17.67 -23.98 24.24
N ARG A 609 -18.81 -24.10 24.94
CA ARG A 609 -20.14 -24.21 24.31
C ARG A 609 -20.59 -22.83 23.83
N GLY A 610 -20.54 -22.58 22.52
CA GLY A 610 -21.05 -21.35 21.93
C GLY A 610 -22.57 -21.39 21.76
N LEU A 611 -23.14 -20.39 21.10
CA LEU A 611 -24.55 -20.37 20.68
C LEU A 611 -24.82 -21.35 19.53
N ASP A 612 -23.79 -21.73 18.77
CA ASP A 612 -23.81 -22.70 17.68
C ASP A 612 -24.26 -24.11 18.11
N ASP A 613 -23.93 -24.55 19.34
CA ASP A 613 -24.38 -25.84 19.91
C ASP A 613 -25.93 -25.99 19.97
N ASP A 614 -26.69 -24.89 19.95
CA ASP A 614 -28.16 -24.90 20.12
C ASP A 614 -28.94 -24.82 18.78
N TYR A 615 -28.25 -24.74 17.63
CA TYR A 615 -28.88 -24.56 16.30
C TYR A 615 -28.35 -25.59 15.28
N GLU A 616 -29.19 -25.95 14.31
CA GLU A 616 -28.89 -27.03 13.33
C GLU A 616 -28.16 -26.53 12.08
N TYR A 617 -28.32 -25.25 11.73
CA TYR A 617 -27.73 -24.67 10.53
C TYR A 617 -27.33 -23.22 10.78
N VAL A 618 -26.09 -22.88 10.45
CA VAL A 618 -25.47 -21.58 10.73
C VAL A 618 -24.80 -21.05 9.47
N MET A 619 -24.95 -19.76 9.17
CA MET A 619 -24.16 -19.07 8.15
C MET A 619 -23.62 -17.74 8.69
N TYR A 620 -22.41 -17.37 8.28
CA TYR A 620 -21.80 -16.07 8.56
C TYR A 620 -21.79 -15.22 7.29
N GLY A 621 -22.13 -13.94 7.44
CA GLY A 621 -22.31 -13.02 6.33
C GLY A 621 -22.27 -11.57 6.79
N LYS A 622 -22.64 -10.65 5.88
CA LYS A 622 -22.71 -9.21 6.15
C LYS A 622 -24.00 -8.62 5.62
N VAL A 623 -24.53 -7.63 6.34
CA VAL A 623 -25.64 -6.80 5.87
C VAL A 623 -25.07 -5.80 4.87
N TYR A 624 -25.45 -5.90 3.59
CA TYR A 624 -24.83 -5.12 2.51
C TYR A 624 -25.74 -3.99 1.98
N ARG A 625 -27.05 -4.07 2.24
CA ARG A 625 -28.03 -3.07 1.81
C ARG A 625 -29.21 -3.07 2.78
N PHE A 626 -29.80 -1.90 2.98
CA PHE A 626 -30.88 -1.66 3.93
C PHE A 626 -31.77 -0.57 3.33
N ASP A 627 -32.91 -0.96 2.80
CA ASP A 627 -33.82 -0.06 2.11
C ASP A 627 -34.88 0.43 3.11
N GLY A 628 -34.81 1.73 3.43
CA GLY A 628 -35.90 2.43 4.09
C GLY A 628 -37.10 2.54 3.15
N GLY A 629 -38.18 1.81 3.45
CA GLY A 629 -39.43 1.90 2.71
C GLY A 629 -40.27 3.10 3.13
N SER A 630 -41.58 2.90 3.28
CA SER A 630 -42.41 3.85 4.03
C SER A 630 -41.92 3.93 5.49
N ALA A 631 -42.18 5.03 6.19
CA ALA A 631 -41.60 5.35 7.51
C ALA A 631 -41.84 4.31 8.65
N GLU A 632 -42.62 3.26 8.41
CA GLU A 632 -42.84 2.17 9.37
C GLU A 632 -42.31 0.80 8.92
N VAL A 633 -41.98 0.60 7.62
CA VAL A 633 -41.60 -0.70 7.02
C VAL A 633 -40.24 -0.60 6.31
N VAL A 634 -39.36 -1.54 6.61
CA VAL A 634 -37.95 -1.52 6.19
C VAL A 634 -37.51 -2.91 5.73
N THR A 635 -36.63 -2.96 4.72
CA THR A 635 -36.08 -4.22 4.18
C THR A 635 -34.56 -4.27 4.37
N ALA A 636 -34.08 -5.26 5.12
CA ALA A 636 -32.65 -5.53 5.26
C ALA A 636 -32.21 -6.66 4.32
N TYR A 637 -31.06 -6.48 3.67
CA TYR A 637 -30.44 -7.47 2.78
C TYR A 637 -29.08 -7.90 3.30
N ALA A 638 -28.87 -9.21 3.42
CA ALA A 638 -27.60 -9.79 3.85
C ALA A 638 -27.09 -10.85 2.86
N SER A 639 -25.77 -10.98 2.78
CA SER A 639 -25.09 -11.96 1.92
C SER A 639 -24.19 -12.86 2.74
N PHE A 640 -24.40 -14.17 2.58
CA PHE A 640 -23.71 -15.26 3.27
C PHE A 640 -22.87 -16.04 2.26
N GLY A 641 -21.82 -15.41 1.72
CA GLY A 641 -20.92 -16.03 0.74
C GLY A 641 -21.58 -16.37 -0.60
N GLY A 642 -22.58 -15.57 -1.03
CA GLY A 642 -23.33 -15.78 -2.27
C GLY A 642 -24.75 -16.33 -2.07
N LEU A 643 -25.08 -16.82 -0.87
CA LEU A 643 -26.47 -17.05 -0.46
C LEU A 643 -27.07 -15.74 0.05
N LEU A 644 -28.22 -15.32 -0.48
CA LEU A 644 -28.84 -14.04 -0.15
C LEU A 644 -30.01 -14.19 0.82
N MET A 645 -30.17 -13.19 1.68
CA MET A 645 -31.32 -13.00 2.55
C MET A 645 -31.94 -11.63 2.31
N SER A 646 -33.26 -11.57 2.29
CA SER A 646 -34.06 -10.35 2.39
C SER A 646 -35.07 -10.52 3.53
N LEU A 647 -35.06 -9.60 4.49
CA LEU A 647 -36.00 -9.57 5.62
C LEU A 647 -36.73 -8.23 5.63
N THR A 648 -38.04 -8.25 5.37
CA THR A 648 -38.91 -7.08 5.34
C THR A 648 -39.80 -7.08 6.59
N GLY A 649 -39.81 -5.98 7.34
CA GLY A 649 -40.56 -5.89 8.59
C GLY A 649 -40.65 -4.47 9.15
N SER A 650 -41.26 -4.33 10.33
CA SER A 650 -41.38 -3.01 10.97
C SER A 650 -40.04 -2.52 11.54
N HIS A 651 -39.73 -1.24 11.33
CA HIS A 651 -38.46 -0.61 11.72
C HIS A 651 -38.07 -0.84 13.20
N ARG A 652 -39.06 -0.91 14.11
CA ARG A 652 -38.86 -1.09 15.57
C ARG A 652 -38.20 -2.41 15.97
N HIS A 653 -38.28 -3.43 15.11
CA HIS A 653 -37.70 -4.75 15.36
C HIS A 653 -36.39 -4.97 14.59
N MET A 654 -36.05 -4.03 13.69
CA MET A 654 -34.86 -4.05 12.84
C MET A 654 -33.79 -3.05 13.30
N THR A 655 -34.05 -2.27 14.36
CA THR A 655 -33.18 -1.18 14.85
C THR A 655 -31.80 -1.64 15.31
N ASN A 656 -31.65 -2.92 15.68
CA ASN A 656 -30.38 -3.52 16.08
C ASN A 656 -29.55 -4.07 14.90
N ILE A 657 -30.03 -3.95 13.66
CA ILE A 657 -29.35 -4.45 12.46
C ILE A 657 -28.72 -3.26 11.74
N VAL A 658 -27.40 -3.16 11.81
CA VAL A 658 -26.61 -2.06 11.23
C VAL A 658 -26.05 -2.48 9.86
N LEU A 659 -25.93 -1.51 8.94
CA LEU A 659 -25.28 -1.70 7.64
C LEU A 659 -23.78 -2.01 7.80
N GLY A 660 -23.27 -2.94 7.01
CA GLY A 660 -21.84 -3.33 7.00
C GLY A 660 -21.42 -4.32 8.09
N ASP A 661 -22.24 -4.46 9.15
CA ASP A 661 -21.92 -5.32 10.29
C ASP A 661 -21.89 -6.83 9.92
N PRO A 662 -20.99 -7.61 10.56
CA PRO A 662 -21.01 -9.06 10.45
C PRO A 662 -22.22 -9.64 11.19
N VAL A 663 -22.94 -10.54 10.53
CA VAL A 663 -24.14 -11.18 11.07
C VAL A 663 -24.06 -12.70 10.93
N PHE A 664 -24.40 -13.39 12.00
CA PHE A 664 -24.62 -14.83 12.02
C PHE A 664 -26.11 -15.10 11.92
N ILE A 665 -26.54 -15.89 10.93
CA ILE A 665 -27.90 -16.45 10.88
C ILE A 665 -27.88 -17.85 11.48
N LEU A 666 -28.77 -18.08 12.44
CA LEU A 666 -28.91 -19.30 13.23
C LEU A 666 -30.30 -19.89 12.99
N LEU A 667 -30.38 -21.08 12.41
CA LEU A 667 -31.65 -21.76 12.10
C LEU A 667 -31.79 -23.06 12.92
N ARG A 668 -32.99 -23.30 13.45
CA ARG A 668 -33.41 -24.56 14.07
C ARG A 668 -34.84 -24.91 13.64
N ARG A 669 -35.16 -26.21 13.58
CA ARG A 669 -36.42 -26.74 13.04
C ARG A 669 -37.59 -26.77 14.02
#